data_AF-G4MXD1-F1
#
_entry.id   AF-G4MXD1-F1
#
_cell.length_a   1.000
_cell.length_b   1.000
_cell.length_c   1.000
_cell.angle_alpha   90.00
_cell.angle_beta   90.00
_cell.angle_gamma   90.00
#
_symmetry.space_group_name_H-M   'P 1'
#
loop_
_entity.id
_entity.type
_entity.pdbx_description
1 polymer ?
#
loop_
_entity_poly.entity_id
_entity_poly.type
_entity_poly.pdbx_seq_one_letter_code
_entity_poly.pdbx_strand_id
1 'polypeptide(L)'
;MRPDQARKIAAAVGQLPNIYQDHNALREFAFPPPTCPEIPLLRPAQRDGFGCAECGWVCRQENSMRDHYRSKHAWQNPRTRGGKQVAAQLPWRTGVRLQRFFKNRQASSWFEVERPRATTDDPPVRAVATIDDIISKAVKLGQEKMCAMERIYHDRVEMANEKLEPNLWVQEVGWSRHLRGFSRMKIMALIDPIKEKERTLEAMWQSFHRAARQGQRMILQGEVDDIVLKTINRKDGDKRSDKRFSAKMEAETWKKYTEVMRQVICYMHRSQAMEDEERPAYRLTLQQGEWWDAFENAAAELAETRRPTKEQEERLDRLCVDAVVGLMDQILLRTGYENAVISGLAVMGLLPMAGWASPLNYTPKYSAVMKMTRILLASQIKYEDDEEMERLEAQGLEAEEANEQCVGMDRRAHEKVMRFMVRPTTQGRSSPMGWIYDRKAYGMAIRNTTVAEGFVSWKGDTITYRKIQFGMGQLVDMVHGMVAEAREVMAELLMIPEGQDHEQFPAINWAGLHDDQSDEAYGYSFLRDERNEWPVDGKTWLMGKISQQIELKRAWAGTEASPFSGEQVRRYERSVERFREQILLLMHITGGQPARGTEIIGLRMWNTGGGGTRNVFVDNGLISFVVLYHKNIRTTERAKAVSRFVPREVGLLLMWYMWLVLPFWQQVQGVVEGGDEASAFLWANKVMFSKAEESEDDWDENEAEGARSTRVRDAI
;
A
#
# COMPACT_ATOMS: atom_id res chain seq x y z
N MET A 1 15.39 93.12 -56.02
CA MET A 1 14.10 93.74 -55.67
C MET A 1 14.38 95.18 -55.23
N ARG A 2 13.70 96.20 -55.78
CA ARG A 2 13.99 97.61 -55.42
C ARG A 2 13.60 97.87 -53.95
N PRO A 3 14.33 98.72 -53.19
CA PRO A 3 14.19 98.84 -51.73
C PRO A 3 12.76 99.12 -51.25
N ASP A 4 12.00 99.95 -51.97
CA ASP A 4 10.64 100.31 -51.58
C ASP A 4 9.62 99.19 -51.78
N GLN A 5 9.82 98.32 -52.77
CA GLN A 5 9.03 97.10 -52.91
C GLN A 5 9.36 96.10 -51.79
N ALA A 6 10.61 96.04 -51.33
CA ALA A 6 11.00 95.20 -50.20
C ALA A 6 10.40 95.67 -48.88
N ARG A 7 10.35 96.99 -48.63
CA ARG A 7 9.67 97.52 -47.43
C ARG A 7 8.16 97.29 -47.46
N LYS A 8 7.50 97.48 -48.61
CA LYS A 8 6.05 97.17 -48.72
C LYS A 8 5.75 95.69 -48.51
N ILE A 9 6.56 94.79 -49.05
CA ILE A 9 6.39 93.35 -48.84
C ILE A 9 6.70 92.98 -47.39
N ALA A 10 7.77 93.50 -46.78
CA ALA A 10 8.09 93.24 -45.38
C ALA A 10 7.00 93.75 -44.42
N ALA A 11 6.43 94.93 -44.67
CA ALA A 11 5.31 95.47 -43.90
C ALA A 11 4.03 94.63 -44.06
N ALA A 12 3.71 94.17 -45.28
CA ALA A 12 2.56 93.30 -45.53
C ALA A 12 2.76 91.90 -44.89
N VAL A 13 3.96 91.34 -44.98
CA VAL A 13 4.31 90.05 -44.36
C VAL A 13 4.28 90.16 -42.84
N GLY A 14 4.76 91.27 -42.26
CA GLY A 14 4.74 91.50 -40.82
C GLY A 14 3.34 91.65 -40.22
N GLN A 15 2.32 92.00 -41.03
CA GLN A 15 0.92 92.09 -40.61
C GLN A 15 0.16 90.76 -40.75
N LEU A 16 0.78 89.70 -41.30
CA LEU A 16 0.15 88.39 -41.37
C LEU A 16 0.16 87.73 -39.98
N PRO A 17 -1.01 87.36 -39.43
CA PRO A 17 -1.07 86.65 -38.16
C PRO A 17 -0.35 85.30 -38.25
N ASN A 18 0.32 84.89 -37.17
CA ASN A 18 1.02 83.62 -37.01
C ASN A 18 2.23 83.39 -37.94
N ILE A 19 2.89 84.44 -38.41
CA ILE A 19 4.13 84.33 -39.18
C ILE A 19 5.37 84.34 -38.27
N TYR A 20 6.26 83.37 -38.46
CA TYR A 20 7.52 83.28 -37.69
C TYR A 20 8.51 84.33 -38.21
N GLN A 21 8.80 85.34 -37.37
CA GLN A 21 9.58 86.53 -37.75
C GLN A 21 11.10 86.32 -37.68
N ASP A 22 11.60 85.39 -36.86
CA ASP A 22 13.03 85.11 -36.70
C ASP A 22 13.35 83.60 -36.65
N HIS A 23 14.64 83.27 -36.72
CA HIS A 23 15.11 81.89 -36.72
C HIS A 23 14.94 81.17 -35.37
N ASN A 24 14.92 81.89 -34.24
CA ASN A 24 14.76 81.27 -32.92
C ASN A 24 13.31 80.82 -32.72
N ALA A 25 12.35 81.54 -33.28
CA ALA A 25 10.94 81.16 -33.26
C ALA A 25 10.67 79.83 -33.99
N LEU A 26 11.58 79.34 -34.84
CA LEU A 26 11.48 78.02 -35.48
C LEU A 26 11.85 76.84 -34.56
N ARG A 27 12.30 77.07 -33.31
CA ARG A 27 12.57 75.99 -32.33
C ARG A 27 11.32 75.20 -31.98
N GLU A 28 10.18 75.88 -31.90
CA GLU A 28 8.87 75.29 -31.56
C GLU A 28 8.03 75.02 -32.82
N PHE A 29 8.65 75.05 -34.02
CA PHE A 29 7.93 74.85 -35.28
C PHE A 29 7.37 73.42 -35.36
N ALA A 30 6.04 73.32 -35.34
CA ALA A 30 5.32 72.07 -35.55
C ALA A 30 5.18 71.78 -37.05
N PHE A 31 5.65 70.61 -37.48
CA PHE A 31 5.47 70.17 -38.86
C PHE A 31 4.00 69.82 -39.15
N PRO A 32 3.53 69.99 -40.40
CA PRO A 32 2.19 69.60 -40.82
C PRO A 32 1.92 68.11 -40.54
N PRO A 33 0.65 67.74 -40.27
CA PRO A 33 0.30 66.34 -40.04
C PRO A 33 0.52 65.49 -41.30
N PRO A 34 0.80 64.18 -41.17
CA PRO A 34 1.11 63.29 -42.30
C PRO A 34 0.05 63.22 -43.42
N THR A 35 -1.20 63.54 -43.11
CA THR A 35 -2.32 63.54 -44.06
C THR A 35 -2.42 64.85 -44.86
N CYS A 36 -1.54 65.82 -44.62
CA CYS A 36 -1.52 67.09 -45.36
C CYS A 36 -1.28 66.83 -46.85
N PRO A 37 -2.04 67.46 -47.77
CA PRO A 37 -1.73 67.37 -49.20
C PRO A 37 -0.35 67.97 -49.50
N GLU A 38 0.25 67.59 -50.62
CA GLU A 38 1.51 68.19 -51.06
C GLU A 38 1.41 69.72 -51.11
N ILE A 39 2.34 70.40 -50.43
CA ILE A 39 2.35 71.87 -50.37
C ILE A 39 2.96 72.39 -51.69
N PRO A 40 2.18 73.05 -52.58
CA PRO A 40 2.63 73.34 -53.95
C PRO A 40 3.81 74.32 -54.03
N LEU A 41 4.01 75.15 -53.00
CA LEU A 41 5.09 76.14 -52.93
C LEU A 41 6.42 75.55 -52.45
N LEU A 42 6.43 74.31 -51.97
CA LEU A 42 7.65 73.58 -51.60
C LEU A 42 8.17 72.77 -52.79
N ARG A 43 9.38 72.20 -52.63
CA ARG A 43 9.90 71.26 -53.62
C ARG A 43 8.97 70.04 -53.73
N PRO A 44 8.82 69.45 -54.93
CA PRO A 44 7.98 68.28 -55.12
C PRO A 44 8.34 67.15 -54.15
N ALA A 45 7.30 66.48 -53.63
CA ALA A 45 7.44 65.42 -52.66
C ALA A 45 8.30 64.28 -53.23
N GLN A 46 9.29 63.86 -52.45
CA GLN A 46 10.15 62.73 -52.79
C GLN A 46 9.40 61.44 -52.45
N ARG A 47 9.38 60.47 -53.38
CA ARG A 47 8.60 59.23 -53.25
C ARG A 47 9.39 58.05 -52.66
N ASP A 48 10.67 58.24 -52.39
CA ASP A 48 11.59 57.22 -51.88
C ASP A 48 11.75 57.27 -50.35
N GLY A 49 10.75 57.83 -49.65
CA GLY A 49 10.77 57.95 -48.20
C GLY A 49 10.44 56.65 -47.47
N PHE A 50 10.90 56.59 -46.23
CA PHE A 50 10.57 55.57 -45.24
C PHE A 50 9.84 56.23 -44.08
N GLY A 51 8.75 55.62 -43.60
CA GLY A 51 8.00 56.10 -42.45
C GLY A 51 7.87 55.03 -41.38
N CYS A 52 8.05 55.43 -40.12
CA CYS A 52 7.81 54.55 -38.98
C CYS A 52 6.32 54.21 -38.87
N ALA A 53 6.02 52.94 -38.56
CA ALA A 53 4.65 52.47 -38.35
C ALA A 53 4.14 52.78 -36.93
N GLU A 54 5.04 52.89 -35.95
CA GLU A 54 4.71 53.10 -34.54
C GLU A 54 4.72 54.58 -34.12
N CYS A 55 5.50 55.43 -34.80
CA CYS A 55 5.56 56.85 -34.50
C CYS A 55 5.61 57.73 -35.77
N GLY A 56 5.56 59.05 -35.58
CA GLY A 56 5.55 60.01 -36.69
C GLY A 56 6.90 60.23 -37.40
N TRP A 57 7.94 59.45 -37.09
CA TRP A 57 9.29 59.68 -37.63
C TRP A 57 9.43 59.19 -39.07
N VAL A 58 10.12 59.98 -39.89
CA VAL A 58 10.34 59.70 -41.31
C VAL A 58 11.77 60.02 -41.75
N CYS A 59 12.28 59.30 -42.73
CA CYS A 59 13.59 59.54 -43.32
C CYS A 59 13.65 59.07 -44.77
N ARG A 60 14.75 59.35 -45.47
CA ARG A 60 14.98 58.87 -46.84
C ARG A 60 15.96 57.70 -46.95
N GLN A 61 16.72 57.41 -45.91
CA GLN A 61 17.74 56.36 -45.93
C GLN A 61 17.30 55.19 -45.06
N GLU A 62 17.26 53.98 -45.62
CA GLU A 62 16.84 52.78 -44.90
C GLU A 62 17.71 52.51 -43.66
N ASN A 63 19.02 52.79 -43.70
CA ASN A 63 19.90 52.64 -42.55
C ASN A 63 19.47 53.55 -41.38
N SER A 64 19.08 54.80 -41.65
CA SER A 64 18.56 55.68 -40.62
C SER A 64 17.24 55.16 -40.04
N MET A 65 16.40 54.52 -40.85
CA MET A 65 15.17 53.88 -40.36
C MET A 65 15.48 52.68 -39.47
N ARG A 66 16.46 51.85 -39.85
CA ARG A 66 16.95 50.75 -39.02
C ARG A 66 17.50 51.24 -37.67
N ASP A 67 18.28 52.31 -37.69
CA ASP A 67 18.85 52.89 -36.46
C ASP A 67 17.78 53.54 -35.58
N HIS A 68 16.77 54.18 -36.17
CA HIS A 68 15.59 54.65 -35.46
C HIS A 68 14.84 53.49 -34.77
N TYR A 69 14.54 52.42 -35.51
CA TYR A 69 13.87 51.24 -34.97
C TYR A 69 14.70 50.53 -33.90
N ARG A 70 16.03 50.46 -34.05
CA ARG A 70 16.93 49.94 -33.00
C ARG A 70 16.91 50.79 -31.74
N SER A 71 16.96 52.12 -31.88
CA SER A 71 17.11 53.04 -30.74
C SER A 71 15.80 53.39 -30.03
N LYS A 72 14.68 53.46 -30.74
CA LYS A 72 13.37 53.87 -30.20
C LYS A 72 12.40 52.72 -30.01
N HIS A 73 12.52 51.66 -30.81
CA HIS A 73 11.58 50.53 -30.83
C HIS A 73 12.28 49.18 -30.54
N ALA A 74 13.55 49.21 -30.09
CA ALA A 74 14.37 48.04 -29.74
C ALA A 74 14.42 46.92 -30.82
N TRP A 75 14.18 47.26 -32.09
CA TRP A 75 14.10 46.28 -33.17
C TRP A 75 15.49 45.72 -33.52
N GLN A 76 15.58 44.40 -33.62
CA GLN A 76 16.78 43.70 -34.07
C GLN A 76 16.61 43.19 -35.50
N ASN A 77 17.65 43.34 -36.32
CA ASN A 77 17.60 42.95 -37.73
C ASN A 77 17.56 41.42 -37.85
N PRO A 78 16.49 40.82 -38.43
CA PRO A 78 16.35 39.38 -38.52
C PRO A 78 17.28 38.70 -39.53
N ARG A 79 18.10 39.46 -40.29
CA ARG A 79 19.06 38.90 -41.26
C ARG A 79 20.45 38.75 -40.66
N THR A 80 20.86 37.50 -40.43
CA THR A 80 22.23 37.07 -40.07
C THR A 80 23.10 36.82 -41.32
N ARG A 81 24.41 37.08 -41.21
CA ARG A 81 25.38 37.00 -42.31
C ARG A 81 25.52 35.54 -42.78
N GLY A 82 25.09 35.21 -44.00
CA GLY A 82 25.27 33.88 -44.62
C GLY A 82 24.01 33.07 -44.96
N GLY A 83 22.79 33.59 -44.71
CA GLY A 83 21.52 32.89 -45.01
C GLY A 83 20.80 33.38 -46.28
N LYS A 84 20.12 32.48 -47.00
CA LYS A 84 19.30 32.76 -48.21
C LYS A 84 18.26 33.86 -47.95
N GLN A 85 18.03 34.72 -48.94
CA GLN A 85 17.05 35.81 -48.90
C GLN A 85 15.63 35.29 -48.70
N VAL A 86 15.12 35.36 -47.47
CA VAL A 86 13.68 35.43 -47.23
C VAL A 86 13.31 36.92 -47.21
N ALA A 87 12.30 37.30 -47.98
CA ALA A 87 11.74 38.64 -48.00
C ALA A 87 11.01 38.90 -46.67
N ALA A 88 11.76 39.21 -45.61
CA ALA A 88 11.17 39.63 -44.35
C ALA A 88 10.42 40.95 -44.59
N GLN A 89 9.12 40.97 -44.30
CA GLN A 89 8.34 42.21 -44.26
C GLN A 89 8.99 43.11 -43.21
N LEU A 90 9.57 44.22 -43.66
CA LEU A 90 10.21 45.20 -42.78
C LEU A 90 9.11 45.95 -42.02
N PRO A 91 9.33 46.28 -40.74
CA PRO A 91 8.28 46.86 -39.88
C PRO A 91 7.95 48.33 -40.19
N TRP A 92 8.63 48.95 -41.16
CA TRP A 92 8.42 50.34 -41.58
C TRP A 92 7.82 50.42 -42.97
N ARG A 93 7.10 51.51 -43.23
CA ARG A 93 6.49 51.79 -44.54
C ARG A 93 7.57 52.26 -45.51
N THR A 94 7.50 51.79 -46.75
CA THR A 94 8.38 52.21 -47.86
C THR A 94 7.55 52.97 -48.90
N GLY A 95 8.19 53.81 -49.72
CA GLY A 95 7.49 54.58 -50.75
C GLY A 95 6.73 55.81 -50.20
N VAL A 96 7.06 56.24 -48.98
CA VAL A 96 6.40 57.37 -48.30
C VAL A 96 6.76 58.68 -49.01
N ARG A 97 5.76 59.53 -49.23
CA ARG A 97 5.95 60.85 -49.84
C ARG A 97 6.41 61.88 -48.82
N LEU A 98 7.59 62.46 -49.03
CA LEU A 98 8.23 63.37 -48.08
C LEU A 98 8.49 64.75 -48.67
N GLN A 99 8.17 65.79 -47.90
CA GLN A 99 8.58 67.18 -48.15
C GLN A 99 9.40 67.73 -46.99
N ARG A 100 10.09 68.84 -47.24
CA ARG A 100 10.80 69.62 -46.22
C ARG A 100 10.74 71.10 -46.59
N PHE A 101 10.69 71.96 -45.58
CA PHE A 101 10.69 73.41 -45.78
C PHE A 101 12.08 73.93 -46.18
N PHE A 102 13.12 73.47 -45.49
CA PHE A 102 14.49 73.96 -45.68
C PHE A 102 15.47 72.82 -45.97
N LYS A 103 16.52 73.08 -46.76
CA LYS A 103 17.55 72.06 -47.03
C LYS A 103 18.50 71.84 -45.85
N ASN A 104 18.91 72.93 -45.22
CA ASN A 104 19.83 73.00 -44.09
C ASN A 104 19.26 74.00 -43.06
N ARG A 105 19.66 73.91 -41.78
CA ARG A 105 19.23 74.73 -40.61
C ARG A 105 17.97 74.22 -39.91
N GLN A 106 17.49 74.98 -38.92
CA GLN A 106 16.33 74.61 -38.11
C GLN A 106 15.06 74.40 -38.97
N ALA A 107 14.22 73.44 -38.59
CA ALA A 107 13.08 72.96 -39.38
C ALA A 107 13.43 72.33 -40.77
N SER A 108 14.67 71.84 -40.96
CA SER A 108 15.06 71.12 -42.20
C SER A 108 14.68 69.64 -42.25
N SER A 109 14.05 69.12 -41.18
CA SER A 109 13.61 67.72 -41.11
C SER A 109 12.55 67.41 -42.17
N TRP A 110 12.51 66.15 -42.59
CA TRP A 110 11.47 65.65 -43.50
C TRP A 110 10.17 65.44 -42.74
N PHE A 111 9.04 65.69 -43.40
CA PHE A 111 7.70 65.35 -42.93
C PHE A 111 6.92 64.66 -44.06
N GLU A 112 5.94 63.84 -43.67
CA GLU A 112 5.11 63.06 -44.60
C GLU A 112 3.94 63.89 -45.12
N VAL A 113 3.60 63.68 -46.40
CA VAL A 113 2.42 64.27 -47.04
C VAL A 113 1.60 63.17 -47.72
N GLU A 114 0.29 63.41 -47.83
CA GLU A 114 -0.68 62.54 -48.50
C GLU A 114 -0.76 61.12 -47.93
N ARG A 115 -0.56 60.95 -46.62
CA ARG A 115 -0.84 59.66 -45.98
C ARG A 115 -2.32 59.31 -46.20
N PRO A 116 -2.66 58.17 -46.84
CA PRO A 116 -4.04 57.74 -46.97
C PRO A 116 -4.66 57.59 -45.58
N ARG A 117 -5.84 58.18 -45.34
CA ARG A 117 -6.59 57.92 -44.12
C ARG A 117 -7.00 56.44 -44.13
N ALA A 118 -6.63 55.70 -43.07
CA ALA A 118 -7.01 54.30 -42.94
C ALA A 118 -8.55 54.18 -42.99
N THR A 119 -9.06 53.48 -43.99
CA THR A 119 -10.44 53.03 -44.06
C THR A 119 -10.66 51.99 -42.96
N THR A 120 -11.69 52.19 -42.14
CA THR A 120 -12.19 51.24 -41.15
C THR A 120 -12.81 50.04 -41.85
N ASP A 121 -11.98 49.14 -42.37
CA ASP A 121 -12.34 47.80 -42.85
C ASP A 121 -11.11 46.88 -42.78
N ASP A 122 -10.47 46.85 -41.61
CA ASP A 122 -9.56 45.78 -41.19
C ASP A 122 -10.21 45.04 -40.01
N PRO A 123 -10.05 43.71 -39.90
CA PRO A 123 -10.60 42.91 -38.80
C PRO A 123 -10.18 43.49 -37.45
N PRO A 124 -10.98 43.29 -36.37
CA PRO A 124 -10.76 43.98 -35.11
C PRO A 124 -9.30 43.85 -34.68
N VAL A 125 -8.67 45.00 -34.49
CA VAL A 125 -7.41 45.14 -33.76
C VAL A 125 -7.57 44.26 -32.53
N ARG A 126 -6.83 43.14 -32.48
CA ARG A 126 -6.79 42.26 -31.31
C ARG A 126 -6.63 43.17 -30.12
N ALA A 127 -7.59 43.12 -29.18
CA ALA A 127 -7.38 43.70 -27.86
C ALA A 127 -5.95 43.34 -27.46
N VAL A 128 -5.10 44.35 -27.24
CA VAL A 128 -3.75 44.12 -26.74
C VAL A 128 -3.98 43.41 -25.42
N ALA A 129 -3.75 42.10 -25.41
CA ALA A 129 -3.97 41.27 -24.24
C ALA A 129 -3.26 41.98 -23.10
N THR A 130 -4.01 42.38 -22.08
CA THR A 130 -3.41 43.03 -20.93
C THR A 130 -2.38 42.07 -20.33
N ILE A 131 -1.40 42.59 -19.58
CA ILE A 131 -0.40 41.72 -18.93
C ILE A 131 -1.10 40.60 -18.13
N ASP A 132 -2.25 40.91 -17.50
CA ASP A 132 -3.08 39.95 -16.79
C ASP A 132 -3.74 38.89 -17.70
N ASP A 133 -4.17 39.24 -18.92
CA ASP A 133 -4.68 38.27 -19.90
C ASP A 133 -3.58 37.31 -20.37
N ILE A 134 -2.37 37.84 -20.58
CA ILE A 134 -1.19 37.05 -20.99
C ILE A 134 -0.77 36.10 -19.87
N ILE A 135 -0.68 36.60 -18.63
CA ILE A 135 -0.35 35.79 -17.45
C ILE A 135 -1.44 34.74 -17.19
N SER A 136 -2.72 35.10 -17.26
CA SER A 136 -3.82 34.15 -17.05
C SER A 136 -3.81 33.03 -18.09
N LYS A 137 -3.52 33.37 -19.36
CA LYS A 137 -3.35 32.38 -20.42
C LYS A 137 -2.11 31.51 -20.21
N ALA A 138 -0.99 32.08 -19.75
CA ALA A 138 0.22 31.34 -19.43
C ALA A 138 0.03 30.41 -18.21
N VAL A 139 -0.72 30.83 -17.19
CA VAL A 139 -1.07 30.00 -16.03
C VAL A 139 -1.97 28.85 -16.46
N LYS A 140 -3.04 29.10 -17.24
CA LYS A 140 -3.89 28.02 -17.77
C LYS A 140 -3.12 27.04 -18.65
N LEU A 141 -2.32 27.55 -19.59
CA LEU A 141 -1.50 26.69 -20.46
C LEU A 141 -0.43 25.94 -19.65
N GLY A 142 0.12 26.58 -18.62
CA GLY A 142 1.06 25.98 -17.67
C GLY A 142 0.42 24.87 -16.86
N GLN A 143 -0.79 25.07 -16.34
CA GLN A 143 -1.58 24.07 -15.64
C GLN A 143 -1.98 22.92 -16.57
N GLU A 144 -2.46 23.20 -17.77
CA GLU A 144 -2.80 22.17 -18.77
C GLU A 144 -1.57 21.36 -19.17
N LYS A 145 -0.42 22.01 -19.38
CA LYS A 145 0.86 21.33 -19.64
C LYS A 145 1.35 20.54 -18.44
N MET A 146 1.23 21.06 -17.22
CA MET A 146 1.58 20.34 -16.00
C MET A 146 0.71 19.09 -15.84
N CYS A 147 -0.62 19.23 -15.97
CA CYS A 147 -1.54 18.09 -15.94
C CYS A 147 -1.27 17.10 -17.07
N ALA A 148 -0.90 17.56 -18.28
CA ALA A 148 -0.53 16.68 -19.39
C ALA A 148 0.81 15.98 -19.13
N MET A 149 1.79 16.67 -18.56
CA MET A 149 3.11 16.13 -18.19
C MET A 149 2.96 15.08 -17.08
N GLU A 150 2.18 15.37 -16.03
CA GLU A 150 1.84 14.44 -14.95
C GLU A 150 1.18 13.17 -15.51
N ARG A 151 0.24 13.30 -16.47
CA ARG A 151 -0.36 12.13 -17.15
C ARG A 151 0.66 11.28 -17.91
N ILE A 152 1.61 11.91 -18.61
CA ILE A 152 2.66 11.20 -19.36
C ILE A 152 3.62 10.45 -18.42
N TYR A 153 4.05 11.09 -17.33
CA TYR A 153 4.88 10.46 -16.28
C TYR A 153 4.20 9.24 -15.64
N HIS A 154 2.87 9.18 -15.66
CA HIS A 154 2.10 8.08 -15.08
C HIS A 154 1.70 6.99 -16.09
N ASP A 155 1.75 7.25 -17.41
CA ASP A 155 1.16 6.35 -18.41
C ASP A 155 2.08 5.19 -18.81
N ARG A 156 3.40 5.41 -19.03
CA ARG A 156 4.32 4.33 -19.46
C ARG A 156 5.38 4.01 -18.41
N VAL A 157 5.79 2.74 -18.37
CA VAL A 157 6.91 2.31 -17.52
C VAL A 157 8.22 2.73 -18.17
N GLU A 158 8.94 3.63 -17.49
CA GLU A 158 10.26 4.09 -17.89
C GLU A 158 11.37 3.31 -17.17
N MET A 159 12.56 3.26 -17.77
CA MET A 159 13.74 2.79 -17.05
C MET A 159 14.29 3.93 -16.21
N ALA A 160 14.39 3.69 -14.90
CA ALA A 160 15.07 4.60 -13.98
C ALA A 160 16.50 4.85 -14.47
N ASN A 161 16.91 6.12 -14.51
CA ASN A 161 18.30 6.45 -14.79
C ASN A 161 19.14 6.12 -13.55
N GLU A 162 19.92 5.06 -13.60
CA GLU A 162 20.65 4.55 -12.43
C GLU A 162 21.56 5.58 -11.74
N LYS A 163 22.03 6.60 -12.49
CA LYS A 163 22.86 7.68 -11.95
C LYS A 163 22.06 8.80 -11.29
N LEU A 164 20.83 9.04 -11.74
CA LEU A 164 19.98 10.12 -11.24
C LEU A 164 18.92 9.64 -10.25
N GLU A 165 18.49 8.38 -10.37
CA GLU A 165 17.41 7.73 -9.62
C GLU A 165 17.84 6.33 -9.15
N PRO A 166 18.84 6.22 -8.27
CA PRO A 166 19.34 4.93 -7.82
C PRO A 166 18.28 4.18 -7.00
N ASN A 167 17.83 3.03 -7.50
CA ASN A 167 16.96 2.11 -6.77
C ASN A 167 17.50 0.68 -6.92
N LEU A 168 18.39 0.29 -6.01
CA LEU A 168 19.07 -1.01 -6.03
C LEU A 168 18.08 -2.19 -6.02
N TRP A 169 16.95 -2.04 -5.33
CA TRP A 169 15.91 -3.07 -5.32
C TRP A 169 15.32 -3.29 -6.70
N VAL A 170 14.86 -2.22 -7.35
CA VAL A 170 14.23 -2.28 -8.68
C VAL A 170 15.23 -2.69 -9.75
N GLN A 171 16.50 -2.30 -9.61
CA GLN A 171 17.60 -2.74 -10.47
C GLN A 171 17.84 -4.25 -10.35
N GLU A 172 17.96 -4.77 -9.12
CA GLU A 172 18.23 -6.19 -8.88
C GLU A 172 17.09 -7.09 -9.36
N VAL A 173 15.84 -6.75 -9.02
CA VAL A 173 14.68 -7.50 -9.52
C VAL A 173 14.51 -7.31 -11.03
N GLY A 174 14.81 -6.13 -11.58
CA GLY A 174 14.77 -5.85 -13.01
C GLY A 174 13.37 -5.51 -13.56
N TRP A 175 12.41 -5.12 -12.71
CA TRP A 175 11.03 -4.83 -13.13
C TRP A 175 10.97 -3.71 -14.17
N SER A 176 11.74 -2.64 -13.97
CA SER A 176 11.76 -1.49 -14.89
C SER A 176 12.27 -1.86 -16.28
N ARG A 177 13.22 -2.80 -16.35
CA ARG A 177 13.75 -3.32 -17.62
C ARG A 177 12.74 -4.23 -18.32
N HIS A 178 12.09 -5.12 -17.57
CA HIS A 178 11.13 -6.07 -18.11
C HIS A 178 9.86 -5.40 -18.64
N LEU A 179 9.31 -4.46 -17.87
CA LEU A 179 8.04 -3.81 -18.19
C LEU A 179 8.22 -2.52 -19.01
N ARG A 180 9.43 -2.24 -19.50
CA ARG A 180 9.75 -1.00 -20.21
C ARG A 180 8.82 -0.78 -21.41
N GLY A 181 8.25 0.42 -21.50
CA GLY A 181 7.47 0.86 -22.66
C GLY A 181 6.00 0.44 -22.63
N PHE A 182 5.61 -0.47 -21.74
CA PHE A 182 4.21 -0.81 -21.53
C PHE A 182 3.45 0.32 -20.83
N SER A 183 2.15 0.44 -21.13
CA SER A 183 1.28 1.30 -20.33
C SER A 183 1.06 0.68 -18.96
N ARG A 184 1.32 1.48 -17.93
CA ARG A 184 1.22 1.09 -16.53
C ARG A 184 -0.19 0.63 -16.17
N MET A 185 -1.19 1.41 -16.58
CA MET A 185 -2.60 1.10 -16.36
C MET A 185 -3.02 -0.18 -17.08
N LYS A 186 -2.61 -0.36 -18.35
CA LYS A 186 -2.95 -1.57 -19.12
C LYS A 186 -2.37 -2.84 -18.50
N ILE A 187 -1.09 -2.82 -18.13
CA ILE A 187 -0.44 -4.00 -17.55
C ILE A 187 -0.94 -4.27 -16.13
N MET A 188 -1.18 -3.24 -15.31
CA MET A 188 -1.80 -3.42 -13.99
C MET A 188 -3.22 -4.02 -14.10
N ALA A 189 -3.97 -3.70 -15.15
CA ALA A 189 -5.29 -4.27 -15.38
C ALA A 189 -5.27 -5.81 -15.57
N LEU A 190 -4.12 -6.40 -15.92
CA LEU A 190 -3.97 -7.86 -16.02
C LEU A 190 -4.12 -8.55 -14.66
N ILE A 191 -3.83 -7.87 -13.56
CA ILE A 191 -3.93 -8.42 -12.19
C ILE A 191 -5.15 -7.89 -11.40
N ASP A 192 -6.01 -7.08 -12.03
CA ASP A 192 -7.22 -6.56 -11.41
C ASP A 192 -8.14 -7.70 -10.90
N PRO A 193 -9.05 -7.41 -9.96
CA PRO A 193 -10.09 -8.35 -9.54
C PRO A 193 -10.84 -8.97 -10.74
N ILE A 194 -11.34 -10.20 -10.55
CA ILE A 194 -12.14 -10.90 -11.56
C ILE A 194 -13.47 -10.15 -11.73
N LYS A 195 -13.87 -9.90 -12.97
CA LYS A 195 -15.09 -9.17 -13.32
C LYS A 195 -16.23 -10.16 -13.55
N GLU A 196 -17.48 -9.71 -13.33
CA GLU A 196 -18.69 -10.56 -13.47
C GLU A 196 -18.84 -11.29 -14.81
N LYS A 197 -18.25 -10.74 -15.89
CA LYS A 197 -18.30 -11.34 -17.23
C LYS A 197 -17.22 -12.39 -17.48
N GLU A 198 -16.18 -12.46 -16.66
CA GLU A 198 -15.03 -13.36 -16.81
C GLU A 198 -15.33 -14.73 -16.17
N ARG A 199 -16.38 -15.42 -16.65
CA ARG A 199 -16.86 -16.67 -16.05
C ARG A 199 -15.82 -17.79 -16.07
N THR A 200 -15.05 -17.91 -17.15
CA THR A 200 -13.94 -18.87 -17.25
C THR A 200 -12.89 -18.60 -16.16
N LEU A 201 -12.50 -17.34 -15.98
CA LEU A 201 -11.51 -16.95 -14.98
C LEU A 201 -12.02 -17.18 -13.55
N GLU A 202 -13.32 -16.95 -13.31
CA GLU A 202 -13.99 -17.27 -12.05
C GLU A 202 -13.95 -18.79 -11.78
N ALA A 203 -14.25 -19.63 -12.77
CA ALA A 203 -14.15 -21.09 -12.65
C ALA A 203 -12.71 -21.57 -12.39
N MET A 204 -11.71 -21.00 -13.08
CA MET A 204 -10.29 -21.27 -12.83
C MET A 204 -9.88 -20.88 -11.40
N TRP A 205 -10.36 -19.74 -10.91
CA TRP A 205 -10.07 -19.27 -9.56
C TRP A 205 -10.70 -20.16 -8.49
N GLN A 206 -11.97 -20.54 -8.65
CA GLN A 206 -12.65 -21.46 -7.74
C GLN A 206 -11.95 -22.82 -7.71
N SER A 207 -11.55 -23.33 -8.87
CA SER A 207 -10.78 -24.57 -8.98
C SER A 207 -9.44 -24.49 -8.25
N PHE A 208 -8.67 -23.41 -8.45
CA PHE A 208 -7.44 -23.18 -7.70
C PHE A 208 -7.68 -23.17 -6.19
N HIS A 209 -8.75 -22.51 -5.73
CA HIS A 209 -9.06 -22.43 -4.31
C HIS A 209 -9.35 -23.82 -3.71
N ARG A 210 -10.18 -24.62 -4.39
CA ARG A 210 -10.49 -26.00 -3.98
C ARG A 210 -9.25 -26.89 -4.01
N ALA A 211 -8.49 -26.86 -5.09
CA ALA A 211 -7.28 -27.66 -5.24
C ALA A 211 -6.22 -27.32 -4.18
N ALA A 212 -6.01 -26.03 -3.89
CA ALA A 212 -5.09 -25.60 -2.84
C ALA A 212 -5.58 -26.04 -1.44
N ARG A 213 -6.88 -25.96 -1.15
CA ARG A 213 -7.46 -26.46 0.09
C ARG A 213 -7.32 -27.97 0.20
N GLN A 214 -7.55 -28.71 -0.89
CA GLN A 214 -7.36 -30.16 -0.92
C GLN A 214 -5.91 -30.53 -0.63
N GLY A 215 -4.94 -29.91 -1.30
CA GLY A 215 -3.53 -30.15 -1.01
C GLY A 215 -3.14 -29.77 0.42
N GLN A 216 -3.75 -28.73 1.01
CA GLN A 216 -3.56 -28.42 2.42
C GLN A 216 -4.10 -29.53 3.32
N ARG A 217 -5.31 -30.06 3.06
CA ARG A 217 -5.92 -31.15 3.84
C ARG A 217 -5.06 -32.42 3.79
N MET A 218 -4.63 -32.84 2.60
CA MET A 218 -3.76 -34.02 2.41
C MET A 218 -2.51 -33.96 3.28
N ILE A 219 -1.84 -32.80 3.33
CA ILE A 219 -0.62 -32.60 4.15
C ILE A 219 -0.94 -32.65 5.66
N LEU A 220 -2.11 -32.15 6.08
CA LEU A 220 -2.51 -32.10 7.48
C LEU A 220 -3.02 -33.44 8.01
N GLN A 221 -3.68 -34.22 7.16
CA GLN A 221 -4.19 -35.57 7.46
C GLN A 221 -3.11 -36.66 7.37
N GLY A 222 -1.90 -36.33 6.91
CA GLY A 222 -0.78 -37.26 6.86
C GLY A 222 -0.77 -38.16 5.63
N GLU A 223 -1.52 -37.83 4.59
CA GLU A 223 -1.51 -38.56 3.30
C GLU A 223 -0.17 -38.43 2.55
N VAL A 224 0.60 -37.39 2.87
CA VAL A 224 1.96 -37.18 2.35
C VAL A 224 2.96 -37.29 3.50
N ASP A 225 3.80 -38.32 3.45
CA ASP A 225 4.74 -38.66 4.52
C ASP A 225 5.79 -37.57 4.79
N ASP A 226 6.34 -37.56 6.01
CA ASP A 226 7.37 -36.63 6.47
C ASP A 226 8.66 -36.68 5.61
N ILE A 227 9.03 -37.82 5.04
CA ILE A 227 10.17 -37.95 4.11
C ILE A 227 9.94 -37.06 2.88
N VAL A 228 8.75 -37.17 2.27
CA VAL A 228 8.33 -36.38 1.11
C VAL A 228 8.24 -34.90 1.49
N LEU A 229 7.62 -34.58 2.62
CA LEU A 229 7.47 -33.19 3.08
C LEU A 229 8.81 -32.53 3.41
N LYS A 230 9.80 -33.27 3.93
CA LYS A 230 11.18 -32.78 4.11
C LYS A 230 11.84 -32.50 2.77
N THR A 231 11.63 -33.36 1.77
CA THR A 231 12.11 -33.14 0.40
C THR A 231 11.47 -31.89 -0.22
N ILE A 232 10.14 -31.71 -0.14
CA ILE A 232 9.43 -30.51 -0.63
C ILE A 232 9.90 -29.23 0.07
N ASN A 233 10.30 -29.30 1.34
CA ASN A 233 10.76 -28.13 2.10
C ASN A 233 12.21 -27.69 1.79
N ARG A 234 12.93 -28.43 0.95
CA ARG A 234 14.30 -28.05 0.55
C ARG A 234 14.32 -26.69 -0.12
N LYS A 235 15.42 -25.96 0.10
CA LYS A 235 15.67 -24.61 -0.45
C LYS A 235 16.87 -24.57 -1.38
N ASP A 236 17.86 -25.43 -1.12
CA ASP A 236 19.13 -25.49 -1.84
C ASP A 236 19.33 -26.92 -2.34
N GLY A 237 19.78 -27.09 -3.59
CA GLY A 237 20.05 -28.42 -4.14
C GLY A 237 21.12 -29.20 -3.35
N ASP A 238 22.11 -28.50 -2.80
CA ASP A 238 23.22 -29.14 -2.07
C ASP A 238 22.87 -29.49 -0.61
N LYS A 239 21.68 -29.11 -0.12
CA LYS A 239 21.32 -29.25 1.30
C LYS A 239 19.98 -29.95 1.47
N ARG A 240 19.98 -30.99 2.30
CA ARG A 240 18.73 -31.58 2.81
C ARG A 240 18.06 -30.61 3.79
N SER A 241 16.74 -30.71 3.89
CA SER A 241 15.97 -30.03 4.93
C SER A 241 15.71 -31.00 6.06
N ASP A 242 16.14 -30.66 7.27
CA ASP A 242 15.81 -31.45 8.47
C ASP A 242 14.34 -31.28 8.88
N LYS A 243 13.68 -30.25 8.34
CA LYS A 243 12.31 -29.84 8.70
C LYS A 243 11.30 -30.27 7.64
N ARG A 244 10.18 -30.85 8.07
CA ARG A 244 9.02 -31.08 7.21
C ARG A 244 8.42 -29.77 6.73
N PHE A 245 7.86 -29.77 5.52
CA PHE A 245 7.01 -28.70 5.06
C PHE A 245 5.73 -28.65 5.92
N SER A 246 5.33 -27.47 6.37
CA SER A 246 4.10 -27.29 7.14
C SER A 246 3.08 -26.52 6.31
N ALA A 247 1.88 -27.07 6.10
CA ALA A 247 0.78 -26.36 5.42
C ALA A 247 -0.11 -25.55 6.38
N LYS A 248 0.19 -25.54 7.70
CA LYS A 248 -0.57 -24.79 8.71
C LYS A 248 -0.33 -23.28 8.54
N MET A 249 -1.41 -22.52 8.40
CA MET A 249 -1.38 -21.07 8.15
C MET A 249 -2.59 -20.39 8.79
N GLU A 250 -2.39 -19.18 9.33
CA GLU A 250 -3.49 -18.33 9.82
C GLU A 250 -4.44 -17.96 8.67
N ALA A 251 -5.74 -17.81 8.96
CA ALA A 251 -6.76 -17.50 7.97
C ALA A 251 -6.45 -16.22 7.16
N GLU A 252 -5.96 -15.18 7.83
CA GLU A 252 -5.56 -13.93 7.14
C GLU A 252 -4.36 -14.14 6.20
N THR A 253 -3.42 -15.03 6.58
CA THR A 253 -2.26 -15.36 5.72
C THR A 253 -2.71 -16.18 4.52
N TRP A 254 -3.64 -17.12 4.72
CA TRP A 254 -4.26 -17.88 3.63
C TRP A 254 -4.91 -16.95 2.61
N LYS A 255 -5.81 -16.06 3.04
CA LYS A 255 -6.47 -15.06 2.17
C LYS A 255 -5.46 -14.22 1.38
N LYS A 256 -4.40 -13.73 2.05
CA LYS A 256 -3.32 -12.96 1.39
C LYS A 256 -2.55 -13.79 0.35
N TYR A 257 -2.28 -15.06 0.63
CA TYR A 257 -1.48 -15.90 -0.25
C TYR A 257 -2.28 -16.37 -1.47
N THR A 258 -3.54 -16.74 -1.26
CA THR A 258 -4.45 -17.10 -2.36
C THR A 258 -4.71 -15.89 -3.26
N GLU A 259 -4.82 -14.66 -2.72
CA GLU A 259 -4.97 -13.45 -3.54
C GLU A 259 -3.77 -13.22 -4.47
N VAL A 260 -2.53 -13.48 -4.02
CA VAL A 260 -1.36 -13.41 -4.91
C VAL A 260 -1.47 -14.43 -6.06
N MET A 261 -1.96 -15.63 -5.78
CA MET A 261 -2.15 -16.65 -6.82
C MET A 261 -3.32 -16.32 -7.75
N ARG A 262 -4.39 -15.70 -7.25
CA ARG A 262 -5.46 -15.12 -8.10
C ARG A 262 -4.87 -14.13 -9.09
N GLN A 263 -4.01 -13.23 -8.63
CA GLN A 263 -3.33 -12.26 -9.50
C GLN A 263 -2.43 -12.95 -10.53
N VAL A 264 -1.73 -14.04 -10.17
CA VAL A 264 -0.97 -14.86 -11.13
C VAL A 264 -1.89 -15.46 -12.19
N ILE A 265 -3.00 -16.10 -11.80
CA ILE A 265 -3.95 -16.74 -12.73
C ILE A 265 -4.59 -15.70 -13.66
N CYS A 266 -5.02 -14.56 -13.12
CA CYS A 266 -5.56 -13.44 -13.91
C CYS A 266 -4.53 -12.91 -14.91
N TYR A 267 -3.29 -12.72 -14.44
CA TYR A 267 -2.20 -12.29 -15.30
C TYR A 267 -1.97 -13.28 -16.44
N MET A 268 -1.90 -14.58 -16.14
CA MET A 268 -1.70 -15.64 -17.13
C MET A 268 -2.80 -15.61 -18.19
N HIS A 269 -4.05 -15.78 -17.78
CA HIS A 269 -5.20 -15.84 -18.69
C HIS A 269 -5.34 -14.56 -19.53
N ARG A 270 -5.34 -13.39 -18.89
CA ARG A 270 -5.53 -12.10 -19.60
C ARG A 270 -4.35 -11.75 -20.51
N SER A 271 -3.12 -12.11 -20.13
CA SER A 271 -1.96 -11.81 -20.98
C SER A 271 -1.82 -12.80 -22.14
N GLN A 272 -2.28 -14.05 -22.03
CA GLN A 272 -2.32 -14.98 -23.16
C GLN A 272 -3.33 -14.55 -24.24
N ALA A 273 -4.38 -13.82 -23.86
CA ALA A 273 -5.34 -13.23 -24.80
C ALA A 273 -4.83 -11.98 -25.53
N MET A 274 -3.64 -11.47 -25.21
CA MET A 274 -3.04 -10.31 -25.86
C MET A 274 -2.29 -10.69 -27.14
N GLU A 275 -2.17 -9.74 -28.07
CA GLU A 275 -1.26 -9.87 -29.21
C GLU A 275 0.20 -10.02 -28.73
N ASP A 276 1.00 -10.78 -29.47
CA ASP A 276 2.38 -11.11 -29.11
C ASP A 276 3.26 -9.88 -28.89
N GLU A 277 3.04 -8.81 -29.67
CA GLU A 277 3.75 -7.54 -29.56
C GLU A 277 3.35 -6.71 -28.32
N GLU A 278 2.12 -6.89 -27.82
CA GLU A 278 1.61 -6.19 -26.64
C GLU A 278 1.77 -6.99 -25.34
N ARG A 279 2.11 -8.27 -25.44
CA ARG A 279 2.29 -9.17 -24.29
C ARG A 279 3.67 -9.00 -23.65
N PRO A 280 3.79 -8.96 -22.31
CA PRO A 280 5.09 -9.00 -21.66
C PRO A 280 5.91 -10.22 -22.10
N ALA A 281 7.23 -10.05 -22.23
CA ALA A 281 8.12 -10.99 -22.92
C ALA A 281 8.46 -12.28 -22.15
N TYR A 282 7.45 -13.04 -21.71
CA TYR A 282 7.59 -14.39 -21.17
C TYR A 282 7.25 -15.45 -22.22
N ARG A 283 7.59 -16.72 -21.96
CA ARG A 283 7.30 -17.85 -22.86
C ARG A 283 6.90 -19.08 -22.07
N LEU A 284 5.89 -19.78 -22.57
CA LEU A 284 5.55 -21.12 -22.11
C LEU A 284 6.37 -22.15 -22.88
N THR A 285 6.78 -23.23 -22.20
CA THR A 285 7.21 -24.45 -22.90
C THR A 285 6.00 -25.10 -23.57
N LEU A 286 6.23 -26.01 -24.52
CA LEU A 286 5.15 -26.74 -25.19
C LEU A 286 4.23 -27.43 -24.17
N GLN A 287 4.82 -28.17 -23.22
CA GLN A 287 4.08 -28.85 -22.17
C GLN A 287 3.32 -27.89 -21.24
N GLN A 288 3.91 -26.74 -20.91
CA GLN A 288 3.20 -25.72 -20.12
C GLN A 288 2.01 -25.13 -20.85
N GLY A 289 2.13 -24.92 -22.17
CA GLY A 289 1.02 -24.49 -23.03
C GLY A 289 -0.10 -25.52 -23.04
N GLU A 290 0.23 -26.80 -23.28
CA GLU A 290 -0.74 -27.90 -23.28
C GLU A 290 -1.51 -28.02 -21.95
N TRP A 291 -0.80 -27.95 -20.82
CA TRP A 291 -1.45 -27.98 -19.50
C TRP A 291 -2.33 -26.75 -19.24
N TRP A 292 -1.86 -25.56 -19.64
CA TRP A 292 -2.63 -24.33 -19.46
C TRP A 292 -3.88 -24.34 -20.33
N ASP A 293 -3.77 -24.72 -21.60
CA ASP A 293 -4.89 -24.81 -22.53
C ASP A 293 -5.91 -25.86 -22.06
N ALA A 294 -5.46 -27.03 -21.59
CA ALA A 294 -6.34 -28.04 -21.03
C ALA A 294 -7.12 -27.52 -19.82
N PHE A 295 -6.45 -26.78 -18.92
CA PHE A 295 -7.07 -26.17 -17.75
C PHE A 295 -8.08 -25.08 -18.14
N GLU A 296 -7.70 -24.18 -19.06
CA GLU A 296 -8.55 -23.08 -19.51
C GLU A 296 -9.79 -23.58 -20.27
N ASN A 297 -9.64 -24.56 -21.16
CA ASN A 297 -10.74 -25.15 -21.90
C ASN A 297 -11.72 -25.88 -20.96
N ALA A 298 -11.22 -26.69 -20.02
CA ALA A 298 -12.07 -27.36 -19.04
C ALA A 298 -12.81 -26.35 -18.13
N ALA A 299 -12.17 -25.22 -17.78
CA ALA A 299 -12.81 -24.16 -17.01
C ALA A 299 -13.92 -23.46 -17.81
N ALA A 300 -13.71 -23.25 -19.11
CA ALA A 300 -14.71 -22.67 -20.00
C ALA A 300 -15.93 -23.59 -20.14
N GLU A 301 -15.71 -24.89 -20.33
CA GLU A 301 -16.78 -25.90 -20.34
C GLU A 301 -17.58 -25.92 -19.02
N LEU A 302 -16.88 -25.87 -17.87
CA LEU A 302 -17.51 -25.84 -16.55
C LEU A 302 -18.33 -24.56 -16.34
N ALA A 303 -17.83 -23.41 -16.81
CA ALA A 303 -18.47 -22.10 -16.67
C ALA A 303 -19.79 -22.00 -17.47
N GLU A 304 -19.93 -22.77 -18.55
CA GLU A 304 -21.17 -22.88 -19.32
C GLU A 304 -22.14 -23.93 -18.75
N THR A 305 -21.63 -24.85 -17.93
CA THR A 305 -22.40 -25.93 -17.32
C THR A 305 -23.26 -25.41 -16.16
N ARG A 306 -24.59 -25.53 -16.26
CA ARG A 306 -25.52 -25.01 -15.26
C ARG A 306 -25.42 -25.66 -13.88
N ARG A 307 -25.08 -26.95 -13.84
CA ARG A 307 -24.86 -27.75 -12.61
C ARG A 307 -23.70 -28.71 -12.85
N PRO A 308 -22.47 -28.30 -12.52
CA PRO A 308 -21.31 -29.17 -12.66
C PRO A 308 -21.43 -30.40 -11.76
N THR A 309 -20.98 -31.56 -12.24
CA THR A 309 -20.83 -32.74 -11.40
C THR A 309 -19.55 -32.63 -10.58
N LYS A 310 -19.48 -33.35 -9.45
CA LYS A 310 -18.28 -33.43 -8.62
C LYS A 310 -17.06 -33.91 -9.42
N GLU A 311 -17.24 -34.89 -10.30
CA GLU A 311 -16.18 -35.43 -11.18
C GLU A 311 -15.65 -34.36 -12.15
N GLN A 312 -16.50 -33.49 -12.69
CA GLN A 312 -16.07 -32.38 -13.54
C GLN A 312 -15.24 -31.36 -12.76
N GLU A 313 -15.63 -31.06 -11.52
CA GLU A 313 -14.86 -30.19 -10.63
C GLU A 313 -13.52 -30.81 -10.24
N GLU A 314 -13.49 -32.09 -9.86
CA GLU A 314 -12.27 -32.83 -9.52
C GLU A 314 -11.31 -32.91 -10.72
N ARG A 315 -11.83 -33.14 -11.93
CA ARG A 315 -11.04 -33.08 -13.17
C ARG A 315 -10.44 -31.69 -13.39
N LEU A 316 -11.22 -30.63 -13.20
CA LEU A 316 -10.72 -29.26 -13.34
C LEU A 316 -9.64 -28.95 -12.29
N ASP A 317 -9.86 -29.37 -11.04
CA ASP A 317 -8.93 -29.18 -9.93
C ASP A 317 -7.60 -29.92 -10.17
N ARG A 318 -7.64 -31.13 -10.74
CA ARG A 318 -6.45 -31.86 -11.17
C ARG A 318 -5.66 -31.14 -12.25
N LEU A 319 -6.35 -30.62 -13.28
CA LEU A 319 -5.75 -29.82 -14.35
C LEU A 319 -5.15 -28.51 -13.82
N CYS A 320 -5.82 -27.87 -12.84
CA CYS A 320 -5.31 -26.68 -12.17
C CYS A 320 -3.97 -26.95 -11.48
N VAL A 321 -3.85 -28.09 -10.77
CA VAL A 321 -2.61 -28.48 -10.09
C VAL A 321 -1.48 -28.63 -11.10
N ASP A 322 -1.71 -29.34 -12.21
CA ASP A 322 -0.70 -29.55 -13.25
C ASP A 322 -0.29 -28.24 -13.93
N ALA A 323 -1.25 -27.41 -14.31
CA ALA A 323 -0.99 -26.14 -14.94
C ALA A 323 -0.16 -25.24 -14.02
N VAL A 324 -0.56 -25.06 -12.75
CA VAL A 324 0.09 -24.13 -11.83
C VAL A 324 1.46 -24.62 -11.35
N VAL A 325 1.61 -25.92 -11.06
CA VAL A 325 2.93 -26.49 -10.72
C VAL A 325 3.83 -26.48 -11.96
N GLY A 326 3.27 -26.81 -13.12
CA GLY A 326 3.96 -26.81 -14.40
C GLY A 326 4.52 -25.46 -14.81
N LEU A 327 3.83 -24.36 -14.51
CA LEU A 327 4.37 -23.01 -14.71
C LEU A 327 5.69 -22.77 -13.96
N MET A 328 5.96 -23.49 -12.88
CA MET A 328 7.22 -23.39 -12.14
C MET A 328 8.31 -24.34 -12.66
N ASP A 329 7.91 -25.36 -13.43
CA ASP A 329 8.79 -26.35 -14.05
C ASP A 329 9.38 -25.83 -15.36
N GLN A 330 10.32 -24.90 -15.24
CA GLN A 330 11.02 -24.30 -16.37
C GLN A 330 12.50 -24.13 -16.06
N ILE A 331 13.34 -24.33 -17.07
CA ILE A 331 14.74 -23.95 -17.01
C ILE A 331 14.86 -22.54 -17.59
N LEU A 332 15.37 -21.60 -16.79
CA LEU A 332 15.63 -20.23 -17.21
C LEU A 332 16.95 -20.20 -18.00
N LEU A 333 16.91 -19.73 -19.25
CA LEU A 333 18.05 -19.78 -20.17
C LEU A 333 18.75 -18.43 -20.29
N ARG A 334 17.98 -17.34 -20.35
CA ARG A 334 18.53 -15.99 -20.59
C ARG A 334 18.17 -15.01 -19.50
N THR A 335 16.92 -15.04 -19.03
CA THR A 335 16.43 -14.10 -18.01
C THR A 335 15.38 -14.77 -17.13
N GLY A 336 15.21 -14.29 -15.89
CA GLY A 336 14.13 -14.76 -15.02
C GLY A 336 12.72 -14.48 -15.57
N TYR A 337 12.59 -13.45 -16.42
CA TYR A 337 11.32 -13.04 -17.01
C TYR A 337 10.87 -13.89 -18.21
N GLU A 338 11.65 -14.89 -18.61
CA GLU A 338 11.17 -15.94 -19.52
C GLU A 338 10.02 -16.73 -18.89
N ASN A 339 9.93 -16.75 -17.55
CA ASN A 339 8.85 -17.39 -16.83
C ASN A 339 7.66 -16.47 -16.60
N ALA A 340 6.48 -17.01 -16.86
CA ALA A 340 5.23 -16.26 -16.83
C ALA A 340 4.83 -15.83 -15.40
N VAL A 341 5.08 -16.65 -14.37
CA VAL A 341 4.83 -16.32 -12.97
C VAL A 341 5.74 -15.18 -12.51
N ILE A 342 7.02 -15.22 -12.88
CA ILE A 342 7.97 -14.13 -12.58
C ILE A 342 7.56 -12.84 -13.30
N SER A 343 7.09 -12.94 -14.55
CA SER A 343 6.55 -11.79 -15.28
C SER A 343 5.33 -11.19 -14.60
N GLY A 344 4.36 -12.01 -14.17
CA GLY A 344 3.19 -11.54 -13.42
C GLY A 344 3.55 -10.92 -12.07
N LEU A 345 4.53 -11.51 -11.36
CA LEU A 345 5.09 -10.92 -10.15
C LEU A 345 5.65 -9.52 -10.41
N ALA A 346 6.32 -9.27 -11.55
CA ALA A 346 6.81 -7.94 -11.92
C ALA A 346 5.69 -6.90 -11.94
N VAL A 347 4.53 -7.25 -12.50
CA VAL A 347 3.35 -6.39 -12.58
C VAL A 347 2.86 -6.02 -11.18
N MET A 348 2.86 -6.98 -10.25
CA MET A 348 2.49 -6.73 -8.85
C MET A 348 3.49 -5.80 -8.12
N GLY A 349 4.63 -5.49 -8.73
CA GLY A 349 5.63 -4.54 -8.24
C GLY A 349 5.29 -3.09 -8.58
N LEU A 350 4.33 -2.84 -9.47
CA LEU A 350 3.89 -1.50 -9.85
C LEU A 350 2.91 -0.91 -8.82
N LEU A 351 3.13 0.35 -8.44
CA LEU A 351 2.17 1.16 -7.67
C LEU A 351 1.33 2.10 -8.58
N PRO A 352 0.09 2.49 -8.23
CA PRO A 352 -0.75 3.29 -9.13
C PRO A 352 -0.17 4.66 -9.55
N MET A 353 0.62 5.33 -8.69
CA MET A 353 1.11 6.71 -8.91
C MET A 353 2.59 6.78 -9.34
N ALA A 354 3.03 5.98 -10.32
CA ALA A 354 4.41 5.95 -10.83
C ALA A 354 5.52 5.55 -9.82
N GLY A 355 5.28 4.56 -8.95
CA GLY A 355 6.28 4.07 -7.98
C GLY A 355 6.49 2.55 -7.99
N TRP A 356 7.54 2.07 -7.35
CA TRP A 356 7.80 0.63 -7.22
C TRP A 356 7.52 0.17 -5.79
N ALA A 357 6.98 -1.05 -5.64
CA ALA A 357 6.76 -1.64 -4.33
C ALA A 357 8.09 -1.84 -3.59
N SER A 358 8.14 -1.41 -2.32
CA SER A 358 9.32 -1.58 -1.48
C SER A 358 9.54 -3.05 -1.09
N PRO A 359 10.79 -3.48 -0.79
CA PRO A 359 11.07 -4.84 -0.35
C PRO A 359 10.24 -5.29 0.86
N LEU A 360 9.93 -4.36 1.76
CA LEU A 360 9.11 -4.60 2.97
C LEU A 360 7.71 -5.11 2.61
N ASN A 361 7.09 -4.48 1.61
CA ASN A 361 5.71 -4.78 1.22
C ASN A 361 5.63 -5.84 0.12
N TYR A 362 6.75 -6.12 -0.57
CA TYR A 362 6.77 -6.99 -1.72
C TYR A 362 7.24 -8.43 -1.44
N THR A 363 8.26 -8.63 -0.59
CA THR A 363 8.77 -9.99 -0.29
C THR A 363 7.74 -11.01 0.23
N PRO A 364 6.60 -10.61 0.86
CA PRO A 364 5.50 -11.53 1.13
C PRO A 364 4.87 -12.17 -0.12
N LYS A 365 4.86 -11.50 -1.28
CA LYS A 365 4.31 -12.04 -2.54
C LYS A 365 5.12 -13.23 -3.04
N TYR A 366 6.45 -13.14 -3.00
CA TYR A 366 7.32 -14.28 -3.25
C TYR A 366 7.04 -15.43 -2.28
N SER A 367 6.82 -15.12 -1.00
CA SER A 367 6.48 -16.15 0.00
C SER A 367 5.16 -16.85 -0.29
N ALA A 368 4.17 -16.13 -0.83
CA ALA A 368 2.89 -16.69 -1.24
C ALA A 368 3.09 -17.72 -2.36
N VAL A 369 3.72 -17.34 -3.47
CA VAL A 369 3.99 -18.26 -4.59
C VAL A 369 4.77 -19.49 -4.11
N MET A 370 5.87 -19.28 -3.38
CA MET A 370 6.68 -20.38 -2.83
C MET A 370 5.90 -21.36 -1.95
N LYS A 371 4.89 -20.87 -1.22
CA LYS A 371 4.09 -21.67 -0.28
C LYS A 371 2.99 -22.41 -1.01
N MET A 372 2.23 -21.70 -1.85
CA MET A 372 1.10 -22.26 -2.60
C MET A 372 1.58 -23.28 -3.62
N THR A 373 2.67 -23.02 -4.35
CA THR A 373 3.26 -24.01 -5.26
C THR A 373 3.69 -25.28 -4.52
N ARG A 374 4.20 -25.19 -3.29
CA ARG A 374 4.58 -26.38 -2.51
C ARG A 374 3.38 -27.21 -2.05
N ILE A 375 2.29 -26.54 -1.69
CA ILE A 375 1.03 -27.22 -1.35
C ILE A 375 0.53 -27.98 -2.58
N LEU A 376 0.47 -27.32 -3.74
CA LEU A 376 0.04 -27.94 -4.99
C LEU A 376 1.01 -29.03 -5.49
N LEU A 377 2.32 -28.87 -5.26
CA LEU A 377 3.30 -29.90 -5.60
C LEU A 377 3.09 -31.16 -4.75
N ALA A 378 2.77 -31.03 -3.46
CA ALA A 378 2.47 -32.17 -2.61
C ALA A 378 1.23 -32.93 -3.10
N SER A 379 0.16 -32.20 -3.46
CA SER A 379 -1.03 -32.83 -4.04
C SER A 379 -0.73 -33.45 -5.40
N GLN A 380 0.06 -32.80 -6.26
CA GLN A 380 0.46 -33.37 -7.55
C GLN A 380 1.20 -34.70 -7.38
N ILE A 381 2.15 -34.76 -6.43
CA ILE A 381 2.91 -35.98 -6.15
C ILE A 381 1.97 -37.10 -5.67
N LYS A 382 1.02 -36.78 -4.79
CA LYS A 382 0.02 -37.76 -4.30
C LYS A 382 -0.88 -38.26 -5.43
N TYR A 383 -1.42 -37.36 -6.25
CA TYR A 383 -2.25 -37.76 -7.39
C TYR A 383 -1.49 -38.63 -8.39
N GLU A 384 -0.25 -38.29 -8.72
CA GLU A 384 0.56 -39.09 -9.64
C GLU A 384 0.92 -40.47 -9.08
N ASP A 385 1.04 -40.60 -7.76
CA ASP A 385 1.29 -41.86 -7.05
C ASP A 385 0.03 -42.73 -7.08
N ASP A 386 -1.14 -42.16 -6.74
CA ASP A 386 -2.44 -42.84 -6.82
C ASP A 386 -2.75 -43.31 -8.24
N GLU A 387 -2.58 -42.43 -9.24
CA GLU A 387 -2.79 -42.74 -10.67
C GLU A 387 -1.82 -43.82 -11.19
N GLU A 388 -0.62 -43.95 -10.60
CA GLU A 388 0.30 -45.04 -10.94
C GLU A 388 -0.13 -46.36 -10.29
N MET A 389 -0.50 -46.33 -9.01
CA MET A 389 -1.01 -47.50 -8.29
C MET A 389 -2.26 -48.08 -8.95
N GLU A 390 -3.25 -47.23 -9.26
CA GLU A 390 -4.48 -47.64 -9.96
C GLU A 390 -4.16 -48.27 -11.33
N ARG A 391 -3.17 -47.74 -12.06
CA ARG A 391 -2.75 -48.30 -13.35
C ARG A 391 -2.04 -49.65 -13.23
N LEU A 392 -1.28 -49.87 -12.17
CA LEU A 392 -0.60 -51.15 -11.91
C LEU A 392 -1.59 -52.22 -11.46
N GLU A 393 -2.53 -51.88 -10.57
CA GLU A 393 -3.62 -52.76 -10.16
C GLU A 393 -4.53 -53.12 -11.35
N ALA A 394 -4.83 -52.16 -12.23
CA ALA A 394 -5.59 -52.42 -13.45
C ALA A 394 -4.86 -53.35 -14.45
N GLN A 395 -3.53 -53.50 -14.32
CA GLN A 395 -2.75 -54.48 -15.09
C GLN A 395 -2.78 -55.89 -14.46
N GLY A 396 -3.49 -56.07 -13.35
CA GLY A 396 -3.66 -57.35 -12.65
C GLY A 396 -2.55 -57.65 -11.64
N LEU A 397 -1.74 -56.66 -11.26
CA LEU A 397 -0.76 -56.78 -10.18
C LEU A 397 -1.50 -56.73 -8.83
N GLU A 398 -1.12 -57.61 -7.91
CA GLU A 398 -1.55 -57.52 -6.52
C GLU A 398 -0.94 -56.28 -5.85
N ALA A 399 -1.59 -55.74 -4.81
CA ALA A 399 -1.21 -54.46 -4.21
C ALA A 399 0.26 -54.40 -3.73
N GLU A 400 0.81 -55.51 -3.23
CA GLU A 400 2.21 -55.59 -2.78
C GLU A 400 3.18 -55.51 -3.97
N GLU A 401 2.89 -56.22 -5.06
CA GLU A 401 3.69 -56.19 -6.30
C GLU A 401 3.60 -54.84 -7.00
N ALA A 402 2.42 -54.22 -7.01
CA ALA A 402 2.22 -52.86 -7.52
C ALA A 402 3.05 -51.84 -6.72
N ASN A 403 3.07 -51.95 -5.38
CA ASN A 403 3.85 -51.08 -4.52
C ASN A 403 5.37 -51.25 -4.72
N GLU A 404 5.86 -52.47 -4.98
CA GLU A 404 7.28 -52.71 -5.31
C GLU A 404 7.69 -52.14 -6.68
N GLN A 405 6.76 -52.07 -7.64
CA GLN A 405 7.01 -51.54 -8.98
C GLN A 405 6.78 -50.03 -9.12
N CYS A 406 6.02 -49.44 -8.19
CA CYS A 406 5.73 -48.00 -8.17
C CYS A 406 7.02 -47.17 -8.02
N VAL A 407 7.06 -46.01 -8.68
CA VAL A 407 8.19 -45.07 -8.53
C VAL A 407 8.27 -44.55 -7.09
N GLY A 408 7.11 -44.39 -6.46
CA GLY A 408 6.92 -43.90 -5.10
C GLY A 408 7.05 -42.38 -4.96
N MET A 409 6.29 -41.83 -4.01
CA MET A 409 6.25 -40.40 -3.73
C MET A 409 7.62 -39.76 -3.46
N ASP A 410 8.54 -40.41 -2.71
CA ASP A 410 9.84 -39.80 -2.36
C ASP A 410 10.70 -39.55 -3.60
N ARG A 411 10.76 -40.52 -4.53
CA ARG A 411 11.54 -40.37 -5.76
C ARG A 411 10.94 -39.29 -6.66
N ARG A 412 9.62 -39.28 -6.85
CA ARG A 412 8.91 -38.22 -7.59
C ARG A 412 9.17 -36.84 -7.00
N ALA A 413 9.05 -36.73 -5.67
CA ALA A 413 9.34 -35.51 -4.95
C ALA A 413 10.79 -35.06 -5.15
N HIS A 414 11.75 -35.98 -5.04
CA HIS A 414 13.17 -35.68 -5.22
C HIS A 414 13.44 -35.14 -6.62
N GLU A 415 12.97 -35.83 -7.67
CA GLU A 415 13.20 -35.46 -9.06
C GLU A 415 12.61 -34.07 -9.37
N LYS A 416 11.35 -33.82 -9.01
CA LYS A 416 10.68 -32.52 -9.22
C LYS A 416 11.33 -31.40 -8.40
N VAL A 417 11.61 -31.65 -7.12
CA VAL A 417 12.18 -30.63 -6.24
C VAL A 417 13.56 -30.19 -6.71
N MET A 418 14.42 -31.15 -7.06
CA MET A 418 15.78 -30.85 -7.53
C MET A 418 15.79 -30.24 -8.92
N ARG A 419 14.79 -30.54 -9.76
CA ARG A 419 14.63 -29.96 -11.09
C ARG A 419 14.23 -28.48 -11.04
N PHE A 420 13.24 -28.10 -10.23
CA PHE A 420 12.68 -26.74 -10.32
C PHE A 420 12.29 -26.04 -9.00
N MET A 421 12.38 -26.67 -7.83
CA MET A 421 11.91 -26.07 -6.56
C MET A 421 13.01 -25.55 -5.61
N VAL A 422 14.28 -25.73 -5.96
CA VAL A 422 15.43 -25.33 -5.14
C VAL A 422 16.29 -24.30 -5.86
N ARG A 423 17.12 -23.58 -5.10
CA ARG A 423 18.28 -22.89 -5.68
C ARG A 423 19.24 -23.94 -6.24
N PRO A 424 19.70 -23.78 -7.49
CA PRO A 424 20.57 -24.75 -8.12
C PRO A 424 21.90 -24.86 -7.36
N THR A 425 22.50 -26.03 -7.46
CA THR A 425 23.90 -26.23 -7.07
C THR A 425 24.81 -25.43 -8.00
N THR A 426 26.11 -25.34 -7.72
CA THR A 426 27.06 -24.60 -8.58
C THR A 426 27.09 -25.06 -10.04
N GLN A 427 26.68 -26.31 -10.32
CA GLN A 427 26.55 -26.86 -11.67
C GLN A 427 25.09 -26.99 -12.14
N GLY A 428 24.13 -26.66 -11.28
CA GLY A 428 22.71 -26.75 -11.57
C GLY A 428 22.22 -25.61 -12.47
N ARG A 429 21.09 -25.84 -13.15
CA ARG A 429 20.46 -24.84 -14.01
C ARG A 429 19.47 -23.99 -13.21
N SER A 430 19.34 -22.71 -13.55
CA SER A 430 18.41 -21.80 -12.88
C SER A 430 16.95 -22.16 -13.15
N SER A 431 16.12 -22.15 -12.11
CA SER A 431 14.67 -22.36 -12.18
C SER A 431 13.91 -21.12 -11.67
N PRO A 432 12.61 -20.98 -11.98
CA PRO A 432 11.76 -19.92 -11.43
C PRO A 432 11.78 -19.86 -9.91
N MET A 433 11.70 -21.00 -9.22
CA MET A 433 11.74 -21.03 -7.76
C MET A 433 13.09 -20.56 -7.21
N GLY A 434 14.20 -20.98 -7.83
CA GLY A 434 15.54 -20.51 -7.48
C GLY A 434 15.68 -19.00 -7.64
N TRP A 435 15.19 -18.43 -8.75
CA TRP A 435 15.17 -16.99 -8.96
C TRP A 435 14.35 -16.24 -7.89
N ILE A 436 13.17 -16.75 -7.55
CA ILE A 436 12.32 -16.20 -6.49
C ILE A 436 13.04 -16.22 -5.13
N TYR A 437 13.76 -17.31 -4.82
CA TYR A 437 14.56 -17.41 -3.60
C TYR A 437 15.61 -16.31 -3.50
N ASP A 438 16.39 -16.11 -4.57
CA ASP A 438 17.49 -15.15 -4.58
C ASP A 438 16.97 -13.71 -4.45
N ARG A 439 15.93 -13.35 -5.20
CA ARG A 439 15.31 -12.01 -5.11
C ARG A 439 14.64 -11.77 -3.77
N LYS A 440 14.00 -12.78 -3.19
CA LYS A 440 13.45 -12.68 -1.84
C LYS A 440 14.55 -12.50 -0.79
N ALA A 441 15.64 -13.27 -0.89
CA ALA A 441 16.77 -13.16 0.03
C ALA A 441 17.41 -11.78 -0.04
N TYR A 442 17.61 -11.25 -1.24
CA TYR A 442 18.10 -9.89 -1.45
C TYR A 442 17.15 -8.82 -0.89
N GLY A 443 15.84 -8.93 -1.16
CA GLY A 443 14.85 -8.01 -0.59
C GLY A 443 14.79 -8.04 0.94
N MET A 444 14.96 -9.23 1.54
CA MET A 444 15.07 -9.38 2.99
C MET A 444 16.38 -8.78 3.54
N ALA A 445 17.49 -8.91 2.80
CA ALA A 445 18.75 -8.26 3.16
C ALA A 445 18.58 -6.74 3.21
N ILE A 446 18.04 -6.13 2.13
CA ILE A 446 17.72 -4.69 2.11
C ILE A 446 16.83 -4.31 3.28
N ARG A 447 15.76 -5.06 3.53
CA ARG A 447 14.85 -4.78 4.66
C ARG A 447 15.57 -4.76 6.01
N ASN A 448 16.55 -5.63 6.20
CA ASN A 448 17.27 -5.75 7.47
C ASN A 448 18.43 -4.76 7.60
N THR A 449 18.99 -4.28 6.49
CA THR A 449 20.16 -3.37 6.48
C THR A 449 19.81 -1.92 6.20
N THR A 450 18.69 -1.65 5.53
CA THR A 450 18.25 -0.30 5.17
C THR A 450 17.33 0.25 6.25
N VAL A 451 17.73 1.37 6.86
CA VAL A 451 16.88 2.11 7.81
C VAL A 451 15.60 2.51 7.06
N ALA A 452 14.43 2.11 7.57
CA ALA A 452 13.15 2.49 6.98
C ALA A 452 13.05 4.02 6.86
N GLU A 453 12.39 4.52 5.81
CA GLU A 453 12.07 5.95 5.69
C GLU A 453 11.47 6.46 7.01
N GLY A 454 11.92 7.64 7.47
CA GLY A 454 11.59 8.16 8.80
C GLY A 454 10.11 8.46 8.96
N PHE A 455 9.32 7.46 9.38
CA PHE A 455 7.90 7.63 9.72
C PHE A 455 7.70 8.32 11.07
N VAL A 456 8.75 8.33 11.90
CA VAL A 456 8.81 8.96 13.21
C VAL A 456 9.89 10.03 13.17
N SER A 457 9.52 11.26 13.49
CA SER A 457 10.48 12.34 13.71
C SER A 457 10.35 12.91 15.11
N TRP A 458 11.48 13.32 15.67
CA TRP A 458 11.56 13.84 17.04
C TRP A 458 12.08 15.27 17.00
N LYS A 459 11.38 16.19 17.65
CA LYS A 459 11.83 17.58 17.80
C LYS A 459 11.61 18.02 19.24
N GLY A 460 12.70 18.13 20.01
CA GLY A 460 12.61 18.44 21.44
C GLY A 460 11.83 17.37 22.19
N ASP A 461 10.72 17.75 22.84
CA ASP A 461 9.83 16.82 23.54
C ASP A 461 8.69 16.28 22.67
N THR A 462 8.67 16.62 21.39
CA THR A 462 7.54 16.32 20.50
C THR A 462 7.86 15.22 19.50
N ILE A 463 7.03 14.18 19.51
CA ILE A 463 7.07 13.07 18.54
C ILE A 463 6.06 13.38 17.43
N THR A 464 6.48 13.22 16.18
CA THR A 464 5.60 13.21 15.01
C THR A 464 5.61 11.84 14.38
N TYR A 465 4.44 11.20 14.30
CA TYR A 465 4.22 9.97 13.53
C TYR A 465 3.25 10.25 12.38
N ARG A 466 3.76 10.24 11.14
CA ARG A 466 3.01 10.63 9.94
C ARG A 466 2.39 12.04 10.07
N LYS A 467 1.09 12.11 10.33
CA LYS A 467 0.31 13.36 10.48
C LYS A 467 -0.05 13.66 11.95
N ILE A 468 0.31 12.78 12.87
CA ILE A 468 -0.02 12.88 14.30
C ILE A 468 1.19 13.44 15.04
N GLN A 469 0.97 14.41 15.90
CA GLN A 469 2.01 15.06 16.69
C GLN A 469 1.58 15.14 18.16
N PHE A 470 2.44 14.72 19.09
CA PHE A 470 2.18 14.77 20.53
C PHE A 470 3.49 14.93 21.33
N GLY A 471 3.42 15.56 22.50
CA GLY A 471 4.53 15.69 23.45
C GLY A 471 4.71 14.44 24.32
N MET A 472 5.91 14.21 24.88
CA MET A 472 6.11 13.10 25.82
C MET A 472 5.30 13.28 27.10
N GLY A 473 5.13 14.52 27.58
CA GLY A 473 4.23 14.79 28.71
C GLY A 473 2.81 14.29 28.45
N GLN A 474 2.26 14.53 27.25
CA GLN A 474 0.93 14.05 26.86
C GLN A 474 0.86 12.52 26.78
N LEU A 475 1.95 11.85 26.37
CA LEU A 475 2.01 10.38 26.38
C LEU A 475 2.00 9.83 27.81
N VAL A 476 2.74 10.47 28.73
CA VAL A 476 2.78 10.10 30.15
C VAL A 476 1.41 10.34 30.80
N ASP A 477 0.80 11.50 30.57
CA ASP A 477 -0.52 11.86 31.07
C ASP A 477 -1.60 10.88 30.56
N MET A 478 -1.50 10.46 29.29
CA MET A 478 -2.39 9.44 28.73
C MET A 478 -2.29 8.12 29.50
N VAL A 479 -1.07 7.63 29.80
CA VAL A 479 -0.88 6.38 30.55
C VAL A 479 -1.44 6.51 31.97
N HIS A 480 -1.17 7.62 32.66
CA HIS A 480 -1.73 7.86 34.00
C HIS A 480 -3.27 7.95 33.98
N GLY A 481 -3.84 8.65 32.99
CA GLY A 481 -5.28 8.73 32.78
C GLY A 481 -5.90 7.36 32.56
N MET A 482 -5.28 6.51 31.73
CA MET A 482 -5.74 5.13 31.53
C MET A 482 -5.70 4.29 32.81
N VAL A 483 -4.67 4.42 33.64
CA VAL A 483 -4.61 3.73 34.94
C VAL A 483 -5.73 4.20 35.87
N ALA A 484 -5.99 5.52 35.92
CA ALA A 484 -7.08 6.08 36.72
C ALA A 484 -8.44 5.57 36.24
N GLU A 485 -8.72 5.62 34.94
CA GLU A 485 -9.96 5.09 34.38
C GLU A 485 -10.13 3.59 34.64
N ALA A 486 -9.07 2.79 34.49
CA ALA A 486 -9.13 1.35 34.79
C ALA A 486 -9.39 1.09 36.27
N ARG A 487 -8.95 1.97 37.17
CA ARG A 487 -9.23 1.90 38.60
C ARG A 487 -10.70 2.20 38.93
N GLU A 488 -11.32 3.16 38.23
CA GLU A 488 -12.75 3.43 38.34
C GLU A 488 -13.59 2.23 37.87
N VAL A 489 -13.24 1.64 36.72
CA VAL A 489 -13.93 0.44 36.24
C VAL A 489 -13.72 -0.73 37.21
N MET A 490 -12.53 -0.88 37.79
CA MET A 490 -12.30 -1.86 38.85
C MET A 490 -13.19 -1.61 40.08
N ALA A 491 -13.38 -0.36 40.51
CA ALA A 491 -14.28 -0.05 41.62
C ALA A 491 -15.73 -0.48 41.33
N GLU A 492 -16.23 -0.24 40.11
CA GLU A 492 -17.53 -0.73 39.64
C GLU A 492 -17.60 -2.27 39.70
N LEU A 493 -16.57 -2.97 39.20
CA LEU A 493 -16.48 -4.42 39.22
C LEU A 493 -16.43 -5.00 40.64
N LEU A 494 -15.78 -4.31 41.57
CA LEU A 494 -15.76 -4.69 42.99
C LEU A 494 -17.03 -4.27 43.76
N MET A 495 -18.02 -3.71 43.06
CA MET A 495 -19.29 -3.23 43.59
C MET A 495 -19.11 -2.21 44.72
N ILE A 496 -18.19 -1.27 44.52
CA ILE A 496 -17.94 -0.15 45.44
C ILE A 496 -18.79 1.05 44.98
N PRO A 497 -19.55 1.71 45.87
CA PRO A 497 -20.38 2.86 45.51
C PRO A 497 -19.56 4.01 44.90
N GLU A 498 -20.15 4.70 43.91
CA GLU A 498 -19.54 5.87 43.27
C GLU A 498 -19.19 6.95 44.32
N GLY A 499 -17.98 7.51 44.22
CA GLY A 499 -17.49 8.55 45.12
C GLY A 499 -16.92 8.07 46.45
N GLN A 500 -16.82 6.76 46.69
CA GLN A 500 -16.06 6.21 47.81
C GLN A 500 -14.61 5.93 47.41
N ASP A 501 -13.68 6.16 48.35
CA ASP A 501 -12.24 6.07 48.08
C ASP A 501 -11.79 4.63 47.78
N HIS A 502 -10.76 4.51 46.94
CA HIS A 502 -10.17 3.22 46.56
C HIS A 502 -9.45 2.52 47.72
N GLU A 503 -9.35 3.14 48.90
CA GLU A 503 -8.89 2.54 50.15
C GLU A 503 -9.74 1.35 50.61
N GLN A 504 -10.94 1.16 50.04
CA GLN A 504 -11.80 0.01 50.31
C GLN A 504 -11.42 -1.26 49.54
N PHE A 505 -10.43 -1.20 48.64
CA PHE A 505 -10.01 -2.38 47.89
C PHE A 505 -9.28 -3.33 48.84
N PRO A 506 -9.52 -4.65 48.77
CA PRO A 506 -8.80 -5.60 49.62
C PRO A 506 -7.28 -5.47 49.45
N ALA A 507 -6.58 -5.23 50.55
CA ALA A 507 -5.13 -5.00 50.57
C ALA A 507 -4.36 -6.29 50.22
N ILE A 508 -3.28 -6.16 49.44
CA ILE A 508 -2.45 -7.28 49.03
C ILE A 508 -1.11 -7.21 49.76
N ASN A 509 -0.75 -8.26 50.49
CA ASN A 509 0.55 -8.37 51.16
C ASN A 509 1.66 -8.72 50.17
N TRP A 510 2.08 -7.75 49.35
CA TRP A 510 3.09 -7.95 48.31
C TRP A 510 4.43 -8.49 48.81
N ALA A 511 4.83 -8.13 50.03
CA ALA A 511 6.10 -8.57 50.60
C ALA A 511 6.07 -10.05 51.03
N GLY A 512 4.88 -10.57 51.37
CA GLY A 512 4.68 -11.97 51.74
C GLY A 512 4.17 -12.87 50.62
N LEU A 513 4.05 -12.36 49.38
CA LEU A 513 3.62 -13.19 48.25
C LEU A 513 4.74 -14.11 47.79
N HIS A 514 4.46 -15.40 47.82
CA HIS A 514 5.28 -16.50 47.32
C HIS A 514 4.73 -17.02 45.98
N ASP A 515 5.62 -17.28 45.03
CA ASP A 515 5.27 -17.89 43.76
C ASP A 515 6.36 -18.88 43.34
N ASP A 516 6.01 -20.17 43.23
CA ASP A 516 6.91 -21.17 42.68
C ASP A 516 6.75 -21.21 41.15
N GLN A 517 7.70 -20.62 40.45
CA GLN A 517 7.69 -20.58 38.99
C GLN A 517 8.04 -21.94 38.36
N SER A 518 8.59 -22.88 39.15
CA SER A 518 8.98 -24.22 38.70
C SER A 518 7.90 -25.27 38.93
N ASP A 519 6.84 -24.94 39.66
CA ASP A 519 5.73 -25.86 39.90
C ASP A 519 4.90 -26.05 38.61
N GLU A 520 4.90 -27.29 38.11
CA GLU A 520 4.20 -27.73 36.91
C GLU A 520 2.88 -28.45 37.24
N ALA A 521 2.48 -28.53 38.51
CA ALA A 521 1.26 -29.21 38.94
C ALA A 521 0.03 -28.60 38.28
N TYR A 522 -0.90 -29.45 37.86
CA TYR A 522 -2.15 -29.05 37.22
C TYR A 522 -2.94 -28.10 38.13
N GLY A 523 -3.36 -26.96 37.59
CA GLY A 523 -4.15 -25.96 38.31
C GLY A 523 -3.36 -25.11 39.31
N TYR A 524 -2.04 -25.26 39.41
CA TYR A 524 -1.20 -24.43 40.28
C TYR A 524 -1.14 -22.97 39.79
N SER A 525 -1.20 -22.05 40.76
CA SER A 525 -1.07 -20.60 40.62
C SER A 525 -0.74 -20.04 42.00
N PHE A 526 0.03 -18.96 42.09
CA PHE A 526 0.29 -18.27 43.37
C PHE A 526 -1.00 -17.84 44.08
N LEU A 527 -2.11 -17.65 43.35
CA LEU A 527 -3.42 -17.36 43.95
C LEU A 527 -3.95 -18.50 44.84
N ARG A 528 -3.46 -19.72 44.63
CA ARG A 528 -3.86 -20.95 45.35
C ARG A 528 -2.73 -21.52 46.19
N ASP A 529 -1.60 -20.84 46.26
CA ASP A 529 -0.45 -21.26 47.06
C ASP A 529 -0.76 -21.09 48.55
N GLU A 530 -0.61 -22.16 49.32
CA GLU A 530 -0.95 -22.19 50.75
C GLU A 530 -0.12 -21.23 51.60
N ARG A 531 1.04 -20.79 51.09
CA ARG A 531 1.90 -19.80 51.76
C ARG A 531 1.36 -18.37 51.66
N ASN A 532 0.40 -18.12 50.76
CA ASN A 532 -0.13 -16.78 50.51
C ASN A 532 -1.40 -16.53 51.31
N GLU A 533 -1.36 -15.55 52.20
CA GLU A 533 -2.50 -15.10 52.98
C GLU A 533 -3.29 -14.00 52.24
N TRP A 534 -4.58 -14.24 52.04
CA TRP A 534 -5.51 -13.30 51.41
C TRP A 534 -6.49 -12.75 52.45
N PRO A 535 -6.75 -11.43 52.48
CA PRO A 535 -7.64 -10.84 53.50
C PRO A 535 -9.12 -11.21 53.32
N VAL A 536 -9.49 -11.69 52.12
CA VAL A 536 -10.84 -12.14 51.78
C VAL A 536 -10.75 -13.39 50.89
N ASP A 537 -11.78 -14.23 50.93
CA ASP A 537 -11.89 -15.35 49.99
C ASP A 537 -12.37 -14.85 48.62
N GLY A 538 -11.46 -14.81 47.64
CA GLY A 538 -11.76 -14.29 46.31
C GLY A 538 -12.84 -15.07 45.56
N LYS A 539 -13.10 -16.33 45.92
CA LYS A 539 -14.18 -17.12 45.30
C LYS A 539 -15.55 -16.72 45.81
N THR A 540 -15.67 -16.22 47.04
CA THR A 540 -16.98 -16.00 47.69
C THR A 540 -17.25 -14.55 48.05
N TRP A 541 -16.25 -13.67 48.05
CA TRP A 541 -16.35 -12.31 48.56
C TRP A 541 -17.40 -11.44 47.83
N LEU A 542 -17.39 -11.40 46.50
CA LEU A 542 -18.37 -10.61 45.73
C LEU A 542 -19.79 -11.17 45.86
N MET A 543 -19.95 -12.49 45.86
CA MET A 543 -21.24 -13.13 46.15
C MET A 543 -21.73 -12.80 47.57
N GLY A 544 -20.81 -12.77 48.53
CA GLY A 544 -21.05 -12.31 49.89
C GLY A 544 -21.64 -10.90 49.92
N LYS A 545 -21.02 -9.94 49.20
CA LYS A 545 -21.53 -8.56 49.09
C LYS A 545 -22.95 -8.52 48.52
N ILE A 546 -23.22 -9.26 47.44
CA ILE A 546 -24.57 -9.32 46.83
C ILE A 546 -25.58 -9.86 47.85
N SER A 547 -25.23 -10.89 48.61
CA SER A 547 -26.16 -11.50 49.58
C SER A 547 -26.45 -10.61 50.80
N GLN A 548 -25.47 -9.80 51.23
CA GLN A 548 -25.53 -8.99 52.45
C GLN A 548 -26.13 -7.60 52.23
N GLN A 549 -25.94 -7.00 51.05
CA GLN A 549 -26.45 -5.67 50.74
C GLN A 549 -27.79 -5.74 50.01
N ILE A 550 -28.83 -5.11 50.56
CA ILE A 550 -30.19 -5.24 50.06
C ILE A 550 -30.35 -4.66 48.65
N GLU A 551 -29.60 -3.60 48.33
CA GLU A 551 -29.59 -2.94 47.03
C GLU A 551 -29.00 -3.86 45.95
N LEU A 552 -27.83 -4.45 46.22
CA LEU A 552 -27.20 -5.40 45.31
C LEU A 552 -28.04 -6.67 45.15
N LYS A 553 -28.59 -7.19 46.25
CA LYS A 553 -29.48 -8.36 46.19
C LYS A 553 -30.67 -8.12 45.27
N ARG A 554 -31.30 -6.94 45.35
CA ARG A 554 -32.41 -6.55 44.47
C ARG A 554 -31.99 -6.40 43.01
N ALA A 555 -30.82 -5.81 42.76
CA ALA A 555 -30.31 -5.61 41.40
C ALA A 555 -29.91 -6.92 40.70
N TRP A 556 -29.31 -7.85 41.46
CA TRP A 556 -28.80 -9.12 40.92
C TRP A 556 -29.82 -10.26 40.95
N ALA A 557 -30.90 -10.18 41.74
CA ALA A 557 -31.91 -11.23 41.79
C ALA A 557 -32.65 -11.38 40.44
N GLY A 558 -32.65 -12.60 39.90
CA GLY A 558 -33.39 -12.98 38.72
C GLY A 558 -34.71 -13.71 39.03
N THR A 559 -35.04 -14.72 38.23
CA THR A 559 -36.23 -15.56 38.37
C THR A 559 -35.86 -16.96 38.88
N GLU A 560 -36.84 -17.82 39.15
CA GLU A 560 -36.55 -19.23 39.50
C GLU A 560 -35.81 -19.99 38.39
N ALA A 561 -36.03 -19.63 37.12
CA ALA A 561 -35.38 -20.25 35.97
C ALA A 561 -33.97 -19.71 35.71
N SER A 562 -33.66 -18.49 36.16
CA SER A 562 -32.32 -17.89 36.05
C SER A 562 -32.07 -17.03 37.28
N PRO A 563 -31.25 -17.50 38.24
CA PRO A 563 -31.14 -16.87 39.56
C PRO A 563 -30.52 -15.47 39.51
N PHE A 564 -29.85 -15.11 38.40
CA PHE A 564 -29.30 -13.79 38.17
C PHE A 564 -30.14 -12.96 37.19
N SER A 565 -30.29 -11.67 37.47
CA SER A 565 -30.92 -10.71 36.56
C SER A 565 -30.10 -10.59 35.26
N GLY A 566 -30.69 -10.96 34.13
CA GLY A 566 -30.03 -10.87 32.82
C GLY A 566 -29.61 -9.43 32.44
N GLU A 567 -30.30 -8.41 32.94
CA GLU A 567 -29.89 -7.00 32.76
C GLU A 567 -28.58 -6.71 33.50
N GLN A 568 -28.49 -7.12 34.76
CA GLN A 568 -27.32 -6.89 35.59
C GLN A 568 -26.12 -7.72 35.13
N VAL A 569 -26.35 -8.95 34.67
CA VAL A 569 -25.32 -9.80 34.04
C VAL A 569 -24.71 -9.10 32.81
N ARG A 570 -25.54 -8.62 31.87
CA ARG A 570 -25.06 -7.87 30.68
C ARG A 570 -24.40 -6.55 31.02
N ARG A 571 -24.81 -5.89 32.11
CA ARG A 571 -24.14 -4.67 32.60
C ARG A 571 -22.74 -5.02 33.10
N TYR A 572 -22.62 -6.03 33.96
CA TYR A 572 -21.35 -6.46 34.52
C TYR A 572 -20.39 -6.98 33.43
N GLU A 573 -20.90 -7.76 32.47
CA GLU A 573 -20.13 -8.21 31.29
C GLU A 573 -19.49 -7.02 30.55
N ARG A 574 -20.26 -5.95 30.30
CA ARG A 574 -19.73 -4.73 29.64
C ARG A 574 -18.63 -4.06 30.46
N SER A 575 -18.74 -4.03 31.79
CA SER A 575 -17.69 -3.49 32.65
C SER A 575 -16.45 -4.38 32.67
N VAL A 576 -16.61 -5.72 32.63
CA VAL A 576 -15.50 -6.67 32.51
C VAL A 576 -14.76 -6.48 31.19
N GLU A 577 -15.48 -6.41 30.07
CA GLU A 577 -14.87 -6.21 28.75
C GLU A 577 -14.17 -4.85 28.65
N ARG A 578 -14.78 -3.78 29.17
CA ARG A 578 -14.14 -2.45 29.24
C ARG A 578 -12.84 -2.51 30.06
N PHE A 579 -12.84 -3.19 31.20
CA PHE A 579 -11.64 -3.36 32.01
C PHE A 579 -10.57 -4.18 31.28
N ARG A 580 -10.97 -5.28 30.62
CA ARG A 580 -10.08 -6.14 29.83
C ARG A 580 -9.37 -5.36 28.73
N GLU A 581 -10.09 -4.52 27.98
CA GLU A 581 -9.51 -3.66 26.94
C GLU A 581 -8.45 -2.70 27.53
N GLN A 582 -8.77 -2.05 28.65
CA GLN A 582 -7.86 -1.11 29.32
C GLN A 582 -6.62 -1.80 29.89
N ILE A 583 -6.79 -2.89 30.64
CA ILE A 583 -5.67 -3.60 31.28
C ILE A 583 -4.77 -4.28 30.24
N LEU A 584 -5.34 -4.81 29.14
CA LEU A 584 -4.56 -5.35 28.01
C LEU A 584 -3.63 -4.27 27.43
N LEU A 585 -4.17 -3.06 27.18
CA LEU A 585 -3.41 -1.97 26.61
C LEU A 585 -2.35 -1.44 27.60
N LEU A 586 -2.69 -1.32 28.89
CA LEU A 586 -1.74 -0.95 29.95
C LEU A 586 -0.58 -1.96 30.03
N MET A 587 -0.86 -3.26 30.06
CA MET A 587 0.17 -4.30 30.04
C MET A 587 1.04 -4.22 28.77
N HIS A 588 0.44 -3.93 27.62
CA HIS A 588 1.15 -3.84 26.34
C HIS A 588 2.10 -2.65 26.27
N ILE A 589 1.70 -1.48 26.78
CA ILE A 589 2.48 -0.24 26.71
C ILE A 589 3.52 -0.16 27.84
N THR A 590 3.18 -0.65 29.04
CA THR A 590 4.02 -0.49 30.23
C THR A 590 4.88 -1.71 30.58
N GLY A 591 4.60 -2.88 30.00
CA GLY A 591 5.33 -4.13 30.26
C GLY A 591 6.73 -4.24 29.63
N GLY A 592 7.35 -3.12 29.25
CA GLY A 592 8.61 -3.08 28.52
C GLY A 592 8.43 -3.37 27.02
N GLN A 593 9.15 -4.36 26.48
CA GLN A 593 9.03 -4.71 25.06
C GLN A 593 7.60 -5.22 24.76
N PRO A 594 6.84 -4.61 23.85
CA PRO A 594 5.46 -5.03 23.61
C PRO A 594 5.37 -6.49 23.16
N ALA A 595 4.48 -7.26 23.78
CA ALA A 595 4.15 -8.62 23.35
C ALA A 595 3.32 -8.60 22.06
N ARG A 596 3.43 -9.64 21.22
CA ARG A 596 2.55 -9.73 20.04
C ARG A 596 1.11 -10.02 20.46
N GLY A 597 0.14 -9.60 19.65
CA GLY A 597 -1.28 -9.82 19.93
C GLY A 597 -1.61 -11.25 20.34
N THR A 598 -1.24 -12.24 19.53
CA THR A 598 -1.46 -13.67 19.83
C THR A 598 -0.72 -14.19 21.07
N GLU A 599 0.37 -13.52 21.48
CA GLU A 599 1.14 -13.90 22.67
C GLU A 599 0.47 -13.37 23.94
N ILE A 600 0.03 -12.10 23.92
CA ILE A 600 -0.59 -11.46 25.10
C ILE A 600 -2.01 -11.94 25.35
N ILE A 601 -2.79 -12.26 24.30
CA ILE A 601 -4.15 -12.82 24.46
C ILE A 601 -4.14 -14.30 24.89
N GLY A 602 -3.00 -14.98 24.78
CA GLY A 602 -2.84 -16.39 25.19
C GLY A 602 -2.40 -16.58 26.64
N LEU A 603 -2.37 -15.53 27.46
CA LEU A 603 -1.85 -15.57 28.82
C LEU A 603 -2.75 -16.39 29.76
N ARG A 604 -2.15 -17.39 30.39
CA ARG A 604 -2.78 -18.24 31.42
C ARG A 604 -2.40 -17.83 32.84
N MET A 605 -3.35 -17.95 33.75
CA MET A 605 -3.17 -17.62 35.17
C MET A 605 -2.89 -18.84 36.07
N TRP A 606 -3.17 -20.05 35.58
CA TRP A 606 -2.78 -21.32 36.22
C TRP A 606 -2.33 -22.35 35.19
N ASN A 607 -1.62 -23.37 35.67
CA ASN A 607 -1.09 -24.44 34.84
C ASN A 607 -2.22 -25.32 34.25
N THR A 608 -2.09 -25.73 32.99
CA THR A 608 -3.08 -26.56 32.29
C THR A 608 -2.44 -27.81 31.70
N GLY A 609 -3.20 -28.89 31.51
CA GLY A 609 -2.67 -30.16 30.99
C GLY A 609 -2.08 -30.05 29.59
N GLY A 610 -2.76 -29.35 28.67
CA GLY A 610 -2.26 -29.14 27.30
C GLY A 610 -1.25 -28.00 27.16
N GLY A 611 -1.26 -27.02 28.07
CA GLY A 611 -0.45 -25.81 27.98
C GLY A 611 0.79 -25.79 28.86
N GLY A 612 0.90 -26.72 29.81
CA GLY A 612 1.96 -26.74 30.83
C GLY A 612 1.84 -25.55 31.79
N THR A 613 2.99 -24.96 32.12
CA THR A 613 3.09 -23.83 33.05
C THR A 613 2.28 -22.61 32.59
N ARG A 614 1.72 -21.89 33.58
CA ARG A 614 1.04 -20.59 33.42
C ARG A 614 1.97 -19.52 32.84
N ASN A 615 1.41 -18.37 32.51
CA ASN A 615 2.16 -17.26 31.94
C ASN A 615 2.32 -16.07 32.87
N VAL A 616 1.52 -15.95 33.93
CA VAL A 616 1.59 -14.84 34.89
C VAL A 616 2.25 -15.29 36.18
N PHE A 617 3.21 -14.50 36.66
CA PHE A 617 4.04 -14.81 37.82
C PHE A 617 4.17 -13.59 38.73
N VAL A 618 4.47 -13.83 40.00
CA VAL A 618 4.89 -12.81 40.96
C VAL A 618 6.38 -13.00 41.25
N ASP A 619 7.16 -11.92 41.16
CA ASP A 619 8.58 -11.92 41.49
C ASP A 619 8.97 -10.62 42.18
N ASN A 620 9.57 -10.74 43.38
CA ASN A 620 9.92 -9.62 44.27
C ASN A 620 8.77 -8.62 44.44
N GLY A 621 7.58 -9.18 44.62
CA GLY A 621 6.33 -8.46 44.73
C GLY A 621 5.85 -7.85 43.42
N LEU A 622 6.55 -7.86 42.28
CA LEU A 622 6.02 -7.35 41.01
C LEU A 622 5.30 -8.45 40.23
N ILE A 623 4.32 -8.06 39.41
CA ILE A 623 3.74 -9.00 38.45
C ILE A 623 4.60 -9.01 37.19
N SER A 624 4.91 -10.21 36.72
CA SER A 624 5.48 -10.44 35.40
C SER A 624 4.63 -11.39 34.58
N PHE A 625 4.74 -11.29 33.26
CA PHE A 625 4.19 -12.29 32.36
C PHE A 625 5.24 -12.79 31.36
N VAL A 626 5.23 -14.09 31.12
CA VAL A 626 6.18 -14.79 30.26
C VAL A 626 5.42 -15.45 29.12
N VAL A 627 5.79 -15.09 27.90
CA VAL A 627 5.32 -15.74 26.68
C VAL A 627 6.47 -16.51 26.05
N LEU A 628 6.23 -17.80 25.78
CA LEU A 628 7.19 -18.70 25.15
C LEU A 628 7.12 -18.62 23.62
N TYR A 629 5.94 -18.27 23.09
CA TYR A 629 5.68 -18.15 21.66
C TYR A 629 6.35 -16.91 21.08
N HIS A 630 6.96 -17.08 19.91
CA HIS A 630 7.38 -15.99 19.04
C HIS A 630 7.33 -16.45 17.58
N LYS A 631 7.23 -15.52 16.61
CA LYS A 631 7.08 -15.82 15.17
C LYS A 631 8.07 -16.83 14.60
N ASN A 632 9.25 -16.93 15.20
CA ASN A 632 10.29 -17.83 14.74
C ASN A 632 10.27 -19.19 15.42
N ILE A 633 9.47 -19.44 16.45
CA ILE A 633 9.50 -20.72 17.19
C ILE A 633 9.29 -21.92 16.27
N ARG A 634 8.39 -21.82 15.27
CA ARG A 634 8.18 -22.86 14.25
C ARG A 634 9.36 -22.99 13.27
N THR A 635 10.17 -21.94 13.14
CA THR A 635 11.36 -21.90 12.27
C THR A 635 12.64 -22.25 13.02
N THR A 636 12.72 -22.00 14.33
CA THR A 636 13.93 -22.15 15.16
C THR A 636 13.85 -23.30 16.15
N GLU A 637 12.65 -23.83 16.44
CA GLU A 637 12.36 -24.89 17.42
C GLU A 637 12.92 -24.63 18.83
N ARG A 638 13.31 -23.39 19.11
CA ARG A 638 13.79 -22.93 20.40
C ARG A 638 12.77 -21.93 20.92
N ALA A 639 12.06 -22.27 21.99
CA ALA A 639 11.30 -21.29 22.75
C ALA A 639 12.29 -20.31 23.42
N LYS A 640 11.97 -19.02 23.40
CA LYS A 640 12.70 -18.02 24.19
C LYS A 640 11.70 -17.42 25.16
N ALA A 641 11.87 -17.69 26.44
CA ALA A 641 11.11 -17.04 27.48
C ALA A 641 11.45 -15.55 27.49
N VAL A 642 10.45 -14.69 27.30
CA VAL A 642 10.61 -13.24 27.42
C VAL A 642 9.74 -12.77 28.57
N SER A 643 10.38 -12.53 29.71
CA SER A 643 9.73 -11.99 30.91
C SER A 643 9.47 -10.50 30.75
N ARG A 644 8.25 -10.08 31.08
CA ARG A 644 7.80 -8.69 31.02
C ARG A 644 7.22 -8.30 32.37
N PHE A 645 7.78 -7.29 33.00
CA PHE A 645 7.32 -6.77 34.28
C PHE A 645 6.42 -5.56 34.05
N VAL A 646 5.29 -5.52 34.74
CA VAL A 646 4.39 -4.36 34.70
C VAL A 646 4.61 -3.47 35.93
N PRO A 647 4.34 -2.16 35.84
CA PRO A 647 4.37 -1.27 37.00
C PRO A 647 3.43 -1.74 38.11
N ARG A 648 3.72 -1.35 39.36
CA ARG A 648 2.97 -1.73 40.56
C ARG A 648 1.47 -1.44 40.42
N GLU A 649 1.13 -0.30 39.84
CA GLU A 649 -0.24 0.19 39.66
C GLU A 649 -1.03 -0.71 38.71
N VAL A 650 -0.40 -1.12 37.60
CA VAL A 650 -0.99 -2.06 36.63
C VAL A 650 -1.06 -3.47 37.24
N GLY A 651 -0.04 -3.87 38.00
CA GLY A 651 -0.02 -5.14 38.71
C GLY A 651 -1.13 -5.27 39.75
N LEU A 652 -1.45 -4.19 40.48
CA LEU A 652 -2.58 -4.15 41.42
C LEU A 652 -3.92 -4.42 40.72
N LEU A 653 -4.18 -3.70 39.62
CA LEU A 653 -5.39 -3.88 38.81
C LEU A 653 -5.52 -5.32 38.30
N LEU A 654 -4.42 -5.87 37.76
CA LEU A 654 -4.40 -7.25 37.28
C LEU A 654 -4.60 -8.27 38.42
N MET A 655 -4.03 -8.01 39.60
CA MET A 655 -4.22 -8.88 40.77
C MET A 655 -5.68 -8.93 41.20
N TRP A 656 -6.33 -7.78 41.42
CA TRP A 656 -7.75 -7.75 41.79
C TRP A 656 -8.65 -8.39 40.74
N TYR A 657 -8.31 -8.22 39.46
CA TYR A 657 -9.02 -8.88 38.39
C TYR A 657 -8.93 -10.42 38.48
N MET A 658 -7.72 -10.97 38.57
CA MET A 658 -7.53 -12.43 38.64
C MET A 658 -8.05 -13.05 39.94
N TRP A 659 -7.95 -12.33 41.05
CA TRP A 659 -8.29 -12.83 42.38
C TRP A 659 -9.77 -12.70 42.73
N LEU A 660 -10.44 -11.60 42.34
CA LEU A 660 -11.79 -11.27 42.79
C LEU A 660 -12.80 -11.25 41.64
N VAL A 661 -12.52 -10.48 40.59
CA VAL A 661 -13.47 -10.23 39.50
C VAL A 661 -13.68 -11.48 38.64
N LEU A 662 -12.59 -12.11 38.20
CA LEU A 662 -12.64 -13.20 37.25
C LEU A 662 -13.26 -14.48 37.84
N PRO A 663 -12.92 -14.91 39.07
CA PRO A 663 -13.59 -16.06 39.69
C PRO A 663 -15.09 -15.84 39.88
N PHE A 664 -15.49 -14.63 40.29
CA PHE A 664 -16.91 -14.27 40.38
C PHE A 664 -17.60 -14.32 39.02
N TRP A 665 -16.97 -13.75 37.98
CA TRP A 665 -17.54 -13.75 36.63
C TRP A 665 -17.68 -15.16 36.05
N GLN A 666 -16.68 -16.03 36.27
CA GLN A 666 -16.74 -17.46 35.93
C GLN A 666 -17.93 -18.16 36.61
N GLN A 667 -18.18 -17.89 37.89
CA GLN A 667 -19.33 -18.45 38.61
C GLN A 667 -20.66 -17.96 38.01
N VAL A 668 -20.81 -16.65 37.75
CA VAL A 668 -22.03 -16.09 37.16
C VAL A 668 -22.30 -16.72 35.79
N GLN A 669 -21.29 -16.83 34.93
CA GLN A 669 -21.41 -17.49 33.63
C GLN A 669 -21.73 -18.97 33.75
N GLY A 670 -21.09 -19.70 34.68
CA GLY A 670 -21.39 -21.12 34.92
C GLY A 670 -22.85 -21.34 35.31
N VAL A 671 -23.43 -20.46 36.13
CA VAL A 671 -24.85 -20.54 36.52
C VAL A 671 -25.80 -20.17 35.37
N VAL A 672 -25.43 -19.21 34.51
CA VAL A 672 -26.30 -18.72 33.42
C VAL A 672 -26.22 -19.61 32.18
N GLU A 673 -25.03 -20.12 31.85
CA GLU A 673 -24.74 -20.84 30.59
C GLU A 673 -24.59 -22.36 30.79
N GLY A 674 -24.47 -22.85 32.02
CA GLY A 674 -24.39 -24.29 32.33
C GLY A 674 -23.01 -24.93 32.10
N GLY A 675 -21.93 -24.16 32.18
CA GLY A 675 -20.56 -24.67 32.04
C GLY A 675 -19.98 -25.22 33.35
N ASP A 676 -19.18 -26.28 33.24
CA ASP A 676 -18.64 -27.04 34.40
C ASP A 676 -17.16 -26.73 34.69
N GLU A 677 -16.41 -26.16 33.73
CA GLU A 677 -14.97 -25.95 33.87
C GLU A 677 -14.54 -24.50 33.64
N ALA A 678 -13.74 -23.94 34.56
CA ALA A 678 -13.23 -22.57 34.48
C ALA A 678 -12.03 -22.44 33.51
N SER A 679 -12.05 -21.39 32.69
CA SER A 679 -10.97 -21.07 31.75
C SER A 679 -9.73 -20.56 32.46
N ALA A 680 -8.57 -21.12 32.08
CA ALA A 680 -7.27 -20.69 32.57
C ALA A 680 -6.77 -19.36 31.97
N PHE A 681 -7.44 -18.86 30.91
CA PHE A 681 -6.98 -17.72 30.13
C PHE A 681 -7.56 -16.40 30.66
N LEU A 682 -6.72 -15.36 30.72
CA LEU A 682 -7.12 -14.03 31.21
C LEU A 682 -8.24 -13.37 30.37
N TRP A 683 -8.28 -13.70 29.09
CA TRP A 683 -9.06 -12.96 28.06
C TRP A 683 -10.15 -13.82 27.42
N ALA A 684 -10.53 -14.94 28.02
CA ALA A 684 -11.52 -15.80 27.41
C ALA A 684 -12.90 -15.14 27.33
N ASN A 685 -13.55 -15.16 26.16
CA ASN A 685 -14.93 -14.77 25.90
C ASN A 685 -15.91 -15.60 26.74
N LYS A 686 -15.85 -16.94 26.62
CA LYS A 686 -16.46 -17.87 27.56
C LYS A 686 -15.43 -18.22 28.61
N VAL A 687 -15.67 -17.82 29.86
CA VAL A 687 -14.77 -18.16 30.95
C VAL A 687 -15.13 -19.51 31.58
N MET A 688 -16.14 -20.21 31.04
CA MET A 688 -16.51 -21.59 31.36
C MET A 688 -16.64 -22.45 30.08
N PHE A 689 -16.26 -23.73 30.13
CA PHE A 689 -16.44 -24.71 29.05
C PHE A 689 -17.43 -25.83 29.44
N SER A 690 -18.10 -26.44 28.45
CA SER A 690 -18.95 -27.62 28.64
C SER A 690 -18.25 -28.88 28.12
N LYS A 691 -18.40 -30.02 28.82
CA LYS A 691 -17.83 -31.32 28.39
C LYS A 691 -18.33 -31.82 27.02
N ALA A 692 -19.40 -31.21 26.48
CA ALA A 692 -19.95 -31.56 25.17
C ALA A 692 -19.23 -30.86 24.00
N GLU A 693 -18.46 -29.79 24.25
CA GLU A 693 -17.72 -29.04 23.23
C GLU A 693 -16.28 -29.60 23.02
N GLU A 694 -15.90 -30.71 23.68
CA GLU A 694 -14.61 -31.39 23.45
C GLU A 694 -14.62 -32.36 22.24
N SER A 695 -15.69 -32.40 21.44
CA SER A 695 -15.63 -33.05 20.12
C SER A 695 -14.94 -32.11 19.13
N GLU A 696 -13.76 -32.52 18.65
CA GLU A 696 -13.12 -32.01 17.45
C GLU A 696 -14.15 -31.88 16.31
N ASP A 697 -14.64 -30.66 16.03
CA ASP A 697 -15.21 -30.18 14.77
C ASP A 697 -15.88 -28.81 15.01
N ASP A 698 -15.09 -27.73 15.02
CA ASP A 698 -15.65 -26.37 14.92
C ASP A 698 -14.76 -25.45 14.06
N TRP A 699 -14.27 -26.00 12.94
CA TRP A 699 -13.64 -25.24 11.85
C TRP A 699 -14.51 -25.14 10.58
N ASP A 700 -15.79 -25.51 10.66
CA ASP A 700 -16.72 -25.33 9.55
C ASP A 700 -17.38 -23.95 9.59
N GLU A 701 -16.91 -23.07 8.71
CA GLU A 701 -17.52 -21.79 8.37
C GLU A 701 -18.96 -22.00 7.85
N ASN A 702 -19.95 -21.85 8.74
CA ASN A 702 -21.30 -21.46 8.35
C ASN A 702 -21.55 -20.02 8.80
N GLU A 703 -21.48 -19.06 7.85
CA GLU A 703 -22.47 -17.98 7.69
C GLU A 703 -21.96 -16.93 6.67
N ALA A 704 -22.32 -17.14 5.41
CA ALA A 704 -22.47 -16.07 4.44
C ALA A 704 -23.97 -15.79 4.28
N GLU A 705 -24.52 -14.93 5.16
CA GLU A 705 -25.62 -13.98 4.89
C GLU A 705 -26.21 -13.45 6.22
N GLY A 706 -25.87 -12.22 6.60
CA GLY A 706 -26.46 -11.58 7.78
C GLY A 706 -25.73 -10.31 8.23
N ALA A 707 -26.02 -9.18 7.60
CA ALA A 707 -25.41 -7.90 7.93
C ALA A 707 -25.83 -7.37 9.33
N ARG A 708 -24.86 -6.72 9.99
CA ARG A 708 -24.93 -5.75 11.11
C ARG A 708 -24.82 -6.28 12.56
N SER A 709 -23.59 -6.49 13.01
CA SER A 709 -23.07 -5.89 14.25
C SER A 709 -21.56 -6.12 14.34
N THR A 710 -20.79 -5.04 14.36
CA THR A 710 -19.31 -5.07 14.45
C THR A 710 -18.91 -5.16 15.91
N ARG A 711 -18.50 -6.34 16.38
CA ARG A 711 -17.66 -6.51 17.58
C ARG A 711 -16.72 -7.69 17.39
N VAL A 712 -15.50 -7.48 17.88
CA VAL A 712 -14.37 -8.41 17.98
C VAL A 712 -14.87 -9.81 18.34
N ARG A 713 -15.02 -10.66 17.34
CA ARG A 713 -15.22 -12.11 17.45
C ARG A 713 -14.16 -12.75 16.56
N ASP A 714 -13.68 -13.92 17.00
CA ASP A 714 -12.67 -14.79 16.37
C ASP A 714 -11.25 -14.67 16.94
N ALA A 715 -11.11 -14.74 18.26
CA ALA A 715 -9.85 -15.09 18.91
C ALA A 715 -10.06 -15.77 20.28
N ILE A 716 -10.71 -16.93 20.28
CA ILE A 716 -10.27 -18.09 21.06
C ILE A 716 -10.07 -19.21 20.06
#